data_AF-A0A2E6WEK9-F1
#
_entry.id   AF-A0A2E6WEK9-F1
#
_cell.length_a   1.000
_cell.length_b   1.000
_cell.length_c   1.000
_cell.angle_alpha   90.00
_cell.angle_beta   90.00
_cell.angle_gamma   90.00
#
_symmetry.space_group_name_H-M   'P 1'
#
loop_
_entity.id
_entity.type
_entity.pdbx_description
1 polymer ?
#
loop_
_entity_poly.entity_id
_entity_poly.type
_entity_poly.pdbx_seq_one_letter_code
_entity_poly.pdbx_strand_id
1 'polypeptide(L)'
;MSNSVATAPELRGKLVGEVEVSSGPTGPEHPKFGAAENTALEIPNAGGHITVDDPGDNSPLDFTLGDSITIEAWVQLWSVGGYRYIVGKGRTGNPEFPAENHNYSLRIAERGALSFLYRGIDSEGKQNYHRWTSNEGVGVSDGWHHIALTYTFGKTKSIRGYIDGKPVSGKWDMAGDTGAKPVVDNDQLWIGSALSANPNSTLKGAIDEIAIYRQALPAEAFAQRYSFIRNEPTFDPSTIPADKILVQIWEGVSENTFQYRSARMTGSYEVDAFEFFQIPNKYNERAIKIDRSAPFMIRAYGFAMIPEGPQRILVRARNGARLFIDNQLQIEVPFFNISSSAHGRVLKVQRDQAPNIRPLQRGDKEVIAAIEGDGEKHLFRFEMIVGSTKRRPETGETSVCIAEPDGDFRILSDTLEARLTDRQWPQFMQQQMAKITRHDRENRDSVSFSEQQYWQKRHEAAARIVATYKPVSNPGNHFPESTYNRIDRFVNRKLFEAGLKPNQLVDDATFLRRLSLDTIGTIPSQDLIEEFTRRQELGEDARQWAIDYLLEKDGWADHWTSYWQDVLAENPNIVNPTLNNTGPFRWWIHESLIDNKPMDRFVTELIMMEGSRFYGGPAGFAVASQNDVPLAAKAHIIGQAFLGVQMQCARCHDAPFHDVTQQDLFSLAAMLKRKEESVPKTSTVTVSADGPIPNVPITLKPGAVVAPEWPFPELLSQRLPEALMRGGVDTRATLASKITDPGNLRFPQVLVNRLWKRTMGYGIVEPVEDWEHGTNIDPHLLDFLGRELVMNGYDLKVIAKLIFQSHTYQRQSTDLTESGLQAFVGPVRRQMSAEQLVDSLFVASGRPFDAGPINVDIDGARNYSNSLNLGVPKRAWQFASLSNERDRPSLSLPFAQPFTSAMQAFGWTGSRQNPINQRESSPNIMQPAMMNNGLLLRDNARLDMVSEFTELARQASSVDGLISDTYHRILTRAPMAYERQLFRELLMDGFTERLVELSDEEAERIRWSRRLPRNMVSWSNHLDPRANEIKLELRQAIQRGAIASPHLDSEWRERMEDFVWVLFNSPEFLYIR
;
A
#
# COMPACT_ATOMS: atom_id res chain seq x y z
N MET A 1 -25.00 -15.63 -46.95
CA MET A 1 -25.18 -16.60 -48.05
C MET A 1 -26.35 -17.50 -47.69
N SER A 2 -27.33 -17.62 -48.58
CA SER A 2 -28.48 -18.51 -48.42
C SER A 2 -28.07 -19.96 -48.66
N ASN A 3 -27.76 -20.69 -47.59
CA ASN A 3 -27.62 -22.15 -47.65
C ASN A 3 -28.96 -22.77 -47.24
N SER A 4 -29.68 -23.28 -48.23
CA SER A 4 -30.83 -24.17 -48.01
C SER A 4 -30.34 -25.45 -47.36
N VAL A 5 -30.54 -25.59 -46.05
CA VAL A 5 -30.40 -26.87 -45.34
C VAL A 5 -31.75 -27.58 -45.46
N ALA A 6 -31.70 -28.84 -45.88
CA ALA A 6 -32.85 -29.74 -45.86
C ALA A 6 -33.59 -29.62 -44.52
N THR A 7 -34.93 -29.69 -44.56
CA THR A 7 -35.83 -29.53 -43.42
C THR A 7 -35.55 -30.57 -42.32
N ALA A 8 -34.56 -30.28 -41.47
CA ALA A 8 -34.41 -30.89 -40.17
C ALA A 8 -35.48 -30.31 -39.23
N PRO A 9 -35.97 -31.06 -38.24
CA PRO A 9 -36.87 -30.50 -37.22
C PRO A 9 -36.21 -29.30 -36.54
N GLU A 10 -36.93 -28.18 -36.48
CA GLU A 10 -36.50 -26.96 -35.78
C GLU A 10 -36.37 -27.29 -34.28
N LEU A 11 -35.14 -27.24 -33.74
CA LEU A 11 -34.90 -27.36 -32.30
C LEU A 11 -35.12 -26.00 -31.64
N ARG A 12 -36.15 -25.89 -30.78
CA ARG A 12 -36.48 -24.65 -30.09
C ARG A 12 -35.88 -24.64 -28.68
N GLY A 13 -35.23 -23.53 -28.33
CA GLY A 13 -34.66 -23.31 -27.01
C GLY A 13 -35.56 -22.42 -26.13
N LYS A 14 -35.49 -22.61 -24.81
CA LYS A 14 -36.13 -21.76 -23.80
C LYS A 14 -35.09 -21.18 -22.85
N LEU A 15 -35.17 -19.87 -22.59
CA LEU A 15 -34.33 -19.18 -21.59
C LEU A 15 -34.78 -19.52 -20.16
N VAL A 16 -33.82 -19.79 -19.28
CA VAL A 16 -34.03 -20.12 -17.87
C VAL A 16 -33.00 -19.38 -17.01
N GLY A 17 -33.43 -18.82 -15.87
CA GLY A 17 -32.57 -18.09 -14.93
C GLY A 17 -32.33 -16.62 -15.32
N GLU A 18 -31.35 -15.99 -14.66
CA GLU A 18 -30.92 -14.63 -15.00
C GLU A 18 -30.01 -14.66 -16.24
N VAL A 19 -30.53 -14.15 -17.35
CA VAL A 19 -29.85 -14.03 -18.64
C VAL A 19 -30.18 -12.65 -19.22
N GLU A 20 -29.19 -12.03 -19.85
CA GLU A 20 -29.28 -10.68 -20.40
C GLU A 20 -28.91 -10.68 -21.89
N VAL A 21 -29.19 -9.58 -22.58
CA VAL A 21 -28.78 -9.36 -23.97
C VAL A 21 -27.58 -8.42 -23.94
N SER A 22 -26.49 -8.81 -24.61
CA SER A 22 -25.29 -8.00 -24.70
C SER A 22 -24.81 -7.83 -26.13
N SER A 23 -23.81 -6.98 -26.34
CA SER A 23 -23.23 -6.77 -27.66
C SER A 23 -22.36 -7.97 -28.06
N GLY A 24 -22.76 -8.63 -29.15
CA GLY A 24 -21.97 -9.66 -29.82
C GLY A 24 -20.75 -9.10 -30.54
N PRO A 25 -19.90 -9.97 -31.13
CA PRO A 25 -18.80 -9.52 -31.97
C PRO A 25 -19.32 -8.76 -33.19
N THR A 26 -18.71 -7.62 -33.50
CA THR A 26 -19.10 -6.72 -34.59
C THR A 26 -17.87 -6.19 -35.35
N GLY A 27 -18.09 -5.72 -36.59
CA GLY A 27 -17.06 -4.96 -37.32
C GLY A 27 -16.90 -3.54 -36.73
N PRO A 28 -15.69 -2.93 -36.75
CA PRO A 28 -14.51 -3.36 -37.50
C PRO A 28 -13.61 -4.36 -36.78
N GLU A 29 -13.74 -4.55 -35.47
CA GLU A 29 -12.85 -5.43 -34.68
C GLU A 29 -12.95 -6.88 -35.14
N HIS A 30 -14.14 -7.35 -35.51
CA HIS A 30 -14.36 -8.64 -36.13
C HIS A 30 -14.96 -8.46 -37.53
N PRO A 31 -14.14 -8.24 -38.59
CA PRO A 31 -14.61 -7.86 -39.92
C PRO A 31 -15.54 -8.87 -40.61
N LYS A 32 -15.57 -10.11 -40.11
CA LYS A 32 -16.45 -11.17 -40.61
C LYS A 32 -17.86 -11.06 -40.03
N PHE A 33 -18.04 -10.26 -38.98
CA PHE A 33 -19.34 -9.76 -38.53
C PHE A 33 -19.63 -8.43 -39.22
N GLY A 34 -20.92 -8.16 -39.48
CA GLY A 34 -21.33 -6.89 -40.07
C GLY A 34 -21.05 -5.69 -39.15
N ALA A 35 -21.20 -4.48 -39.70
CA ALA A 35 -21.16 -3.23 -38.92
C ALA A 35 -22.50 -2.93 -38.20
N ALA A 36 -23.51 -3.79 -38.34
CA ALA A 36 -24.78 -3.69 -37.64
C ALA A 36 -24.65 -4.19 -36.19
N GLU A 37 -25.54 -3.74 -35.32
CA GLU A 37 -25.65 -4.26 -33.95
C GLU A 37 -25.85 -5.78 -33.99
N ASN A 38 -24.91 -6.51 -33.41
CA ASN A 38 -25.01 -7.95 -33.16
C ASN A 38 -25.32 -8.18 -31.68
N THR A 39 -26.22 -9.11 -31.37
CA THR A 39 -26.68 -9.37 -30.00
C THR A 39 -26.30 -10.77 -29.57
N ALA A 40 -25.72 -10.91 -28.38
CA ALA A 40 -25.32 -12.17 -27.79
C ALA A 40 -26.12 -12.51 -26.53
N LEU A 41 -26.09 -13.79 -26.14
CA LEU A 41 -26.64 -14.26 -24.87
C LEU A 41 -25.64 -14.00 -23.75
N GLU A 42 -26.00 -13.15 -22.80
CA GLU A 42 -25.22 -12.89 -21.59
C GLU A 42 -25.74 -13.70 -20.40
N ILE A 43 -24.81 -14.25 -19.62
CA ILE A 43 -25.08 -15.02 -18.41
C ILE A 43 -24.28 -14.37 -17.26
N PRO A 44 -24.86 -13.35 -16.58
CA PRO A 44 -24.12 -12.58 -15.59
C PRO A 44 -23.98 -13.30 -14.24
N ASN A 45 -24.98 -14.11 -13.88
CA ASN A 45 -25.05 -14.81 -12.60
C ASN A 45 -25.24 -16.32 -12.78
N ALA A 46 -25.06 -17.06 -11.68
CA ALA A 46 -25.25 -18.50 -11.68
C ALA A 46 -26.70 -18.88 -11.95
N GLY A 47 -26.91 -19.94 -12.73
CA GLY A 47 -28.24 -20.47 -13.03
C GLY A 47 -28.79 -20.12 -14.42
N GLY A 48 -28.30 -19.07 -15.08
CA GLY A 48 -28.75 -18.68 -16.42
C GLY A 48 -28.33 -19.66 -17.52
N HIS A 49 -29.24 -20.08 -18.41
CA HIS A 49 -28.96 -20.96 -19.55
C HIS A 49 -30.13 -21.01 -20.56
N ILE A 50 -29.90 -21.63 -21.72
CA ILE A 50 -30.95 -22.07 -22.66
C ILE A 50 -31.12 -23.58 -22.53
N THR A 51 -32.36 -24.04 -22.37
CA THR A 51 -32.75 -25.45 -22.45
C THR A 51 -33.28 -25.76 -23.86
N VAL A 52 -32.78 -26.81 -24.50
CA VAL A 52 -33.24 -27.31 -25.80
C VAL A 52 -33.73 -28.74 -25.63
N ASP A 53 -35.01 -28.97 -25.92
CA ASP A 53 -35.62 -30.29 -25.82
C ASP A 53 -35.09 -31.23 -26.89
N ASP A 54 -34.85 -32.49 -26.51
CA ASP A 54 -34.47 -33.53 -27.45
C ASP A 54 -35.74 -34.12 -28.13
N PRO A 55 -35.80 -34.19 -29.48
CA PRO A 55 -36.91 -34.80 -30.21
C PRO A 55 -37.15 -36.30 -29.94
N GLY A 56 -36.25 -37.00 -29.25
CA GLY A 56 -36.33 -38.43 -28.94
C GLY A 56 -35.37 -39.28 -29.78
N ASP A 57 -35.59 -40.59 -29.80
CA ASP A 57 -34.63 -41.55 -30.38
C ASP A 57 -34.20 -41.20 -31.82
N ASN A 58 -32.89 -41.24 -32.07
CA ASN A 58 -32.24 -40.88 -33.34
C ASN A 58 -32.36 -39.39 -33.66
N SER A 59 -32.37 -38.54 -32.64
CA SER A 59 -32.40 -37.10 -32.84
C SER A 59 -31.11 -36.62 -33.53
N PRO A 60 -31.13 -35.39 -34.09
CA PRO A 60 -29.91 -34.74 -34.56
C PRO A 60 -28.81 -34.62 -33.49
N LEU A 61 -29.16 -34.73 -32.20
CA LEU A 61 -28.24 -34.66 -31.05
C LEU A 61 -27.69 -36.03 -30.61
N ASP A 62 -28.17 -37.13 -31.19
CA ASP A 62 -27.74 -38.50 -30.85
C ASP A 62 -26.54 -38.92 -31.70
N PHE A 63 -25.33 -38.78 -31.16
CA PHE A 63 -24.10 -39.22 -31.83
C PHE A 63 -23.78 -40.66 -31.47
N THR A 64 -23.47 -41.49 -32.46
CA THR A 64 -23.18 -42.93 -32.30
C THR A 64 -21.74 -43.28 -32.67
N LEU A 65 -21.37 -44.56 -32.61
CA LEU A 65 -20.02 -45.01 -32.94
C LEU A 65 -19.69 -44.71 -34.41
N GLY A 66 -18.59 -44.00 -34.66
CA GLY A 66 -18.16 -43.58 -35.99
C GLY A 66 -18.64 -42.19 -36.40
N ASP A 67 -19.63 -41.62 -35.70
CA ASP A 67 -20.07 -40.25 -35.97
C ASP A 67 -19.00 -39.23 -35.59
N SER A 68 -18.90 -38.18 -36.38
CA SER A 68 -18.09 -37.00 -36.06
C SER A 68 -18.96 -35.89 -35.50
N ILE A 69 -18.44 -35.22 -34.46
CA ILE A 69 -19.03 -34.02 -33.89
C ILE A 69 -18.05 -32.86 -34.07
N THR A 70 -18.55 -31.72 -34.53
CA THR A 70 -17.89 -30.42 -34.35
C THR A 70 -18.80 -29.52 -33.52
N ILE A 71 -18.27 -28.93 -32.46
CA ILE A 71 -18.95 -27.90 -31.67
C ILE A 71 -18.12 -26.62 -31.79
N GLU A 72 -18.73 -25.51 -32.17
CA GLU A 72 -18.10 -24.19 -32.14
C GLU A 72 -19.01 -23.15 -31.49
N ALA A 73 -18.41 -22.10 -30.96
CA ALA A 73 -19.11 -20.94 -30.42
C ALA A 73 -18.20 -19.71 -30.43
N TRP A 74 -18.80 -18.54 -30.43
CA TRP A 74 -18.14 -17.32 -29.98
C TRP A 74 -18.42 -17.14 -28.50
N VAL A 75 -17.38 -16.83 -27.72
CA VAL A 75 -17.46 -16.69 -26.27
C VAL A 75 -16.73 -15.45 -25.80
N GLN A 76 -17.30 -14.77 -24.82
CA GLN A 76 -16.62 -13.75 -24.04
C GLN A 76 -16.66 -14.18 -22.57
N LEU A 77 -15.48 -14.40 -21.97
CA LEU A 77 -15.39 -14.86 -20.58
C LEU A 77 -15.16 -13.69 -19.65
N TRP A 78 -15.80 -13.65 -18.47
CA TRP A 78 -15.51 -12.62 -17.46
C TRP A 78 -14.87 -13.19 -16.20
N SER A 79 -15.05 -14.48 -15.98
CA SER A 79 -14.34 -15.21 -14.95
C SER A 79 -14.22 -16.68 -15.34
N VAL A 80 -13.22 -17.34 -14.77
CA VAL A 80 -13.00 -18.79 -14.92
C VAL A 80 -12.92 -19.43 -13.55
N GLY A 81 -13.31 -20.70 -13.47
CA GLY A 81 -13.24 -21.51 -12.25
C GLY A 81 -14.15 -22.72 -12.35
N GLY A 82 -13.66 -23.92 -12.03
CA GLY A 82 -14.37 -25.16 -12.31
C GLY A 82 -14.43 -25.49 -13.81
N TYR A 83 -15.50 -26.15 -14.26
CA TYR A 83 -15.74 -26.49 -15.66
C TYR A 83 -17.03 -25.84 -16.14
N ARG A 84 -16.90 -24.67 -16.77
CA ARG A 84 -18.00 -23.84 -17.25
C ARG A 84 -18.54 -24.39 -18.56
N TYR A 85 -19.83 -24.69 -18.64
CA TYR A 85 -20.44 -25.28 -19.82
C TYR A 85 -20.72 -24.19 -20.86
N ILE A 86 -20.23 -24.42 -22.08
CA ILE A 86 -20.70 -23.69 -23.26
C ILE A 86 -21.94 -24.40 -23.78
N VAL A 87 -21.84 -25.72 -23.92
CA VAL A 87 -22.96 -26.60 -24.22
C VAL A 87 -22.75 -27.99 -23.64
N GLY A 88 -23.82 -28.62 -23.15
CA GLY A 88 -23.80 -29.99 -22.67
C GLY A 88 -25.13 -30.71 -22.90
N LYS A 89 -25.07 -32.00 -23.25
CA LYS A 89 -26.24 -32.89 -23.34
C LYS A 89 -26.24 -33.88 -22.19
N GLY A 90 -27.31 -33.87 -21.40
CA GLY A 90 -27.43 -34.62 -20.15
C GLY A 90 -27.00 -33.85 -18.91
N ARG A 91 -27.19 -34.45 -17.73
CA ARG A 91 -26.92 -33.90 -16.39
C ARG A 91 -27.73 -32.64 -16.08
N THR A 92 -28.96 -32.59 -16.55
CA THR A 92 -29.88 -31.46 -16.35
C THR A 92 -30.47 -31.44 -14.94
N GLY A 93 -30.47 -32.58 -14.26
CA GLY A 93 -31.19 -32.78 -12.99
C GLY A 93 -32.64 -33.23 -13.19
N ASN A 94 -33.02 -33.60 -14.42
CA ASN A 94 -34.30 -34.22 -14.70
C ASN A 94 -34.41 -35.57 -13.96
N PRO A 95 -35.42 -35.78 -13.09
CA PRO A 95 -35.58 -37.02 -12.33
C PRO A 95 -35.86 -38.26 -13.17
N GLU A 96 -36.23 -38.10 -14.46
CA GLU A 96 -36.41 -39.21 -15.40
C GLU A 96 -35.10 -39.87 -15.82
N PHE A 97 -33.96 -39.20 -15.58
CA PHE A 97 -32.63 -39.68 -15.95
C PHE A 97 -31.72 -39.85 -14.72
N PRO A 98 -30.77 -40.78 -14.73
CA PRO A 98 -29.78 -40.91 -13.65
C PRO A 98 -28.92 -39.65 -13.51
N ALA A 99 -28.53 -39.26 -12.29
CA ALA A 99 -27.72 -38.04 -12.05
C ALA A 99 -26.36 -37.99 -12.79
N GLU A 100 -25.86 -39.14 -13.26
CA GLU A 100 -24.61 -39.29 -14.03
C GLU A 100 -24.87 -39.44 -15.55
N ASN A 101 -26.06 -39.12 -16.04
CA ASN A 101 -26.42 -39.20 -17.46
C ASN A 101 -25.71 -38.08 -18.25
N HIS A 102 -24.69 -38.41 -19.03
CA HIS A 102 -23.91 -37.40 -19.76
C HIS A 102 -23.57 -37.95 -21.13
N ASN A 103 -23.92 -37.24 -22.18
CA ASN A 103 -23.59 -37.68 -23.53
C ASN A 103 -22.29 -37.02 -23.95
N TYR A 104 -22.30 -35.69 -24.14
CA TYR A 104 -21.13 -34.90 -24.48
C TYR A 104 -21.25 -33.45 -23.99
N SER A 105 -20.13 -32.75 -23.87
CA SER A 105 -20.10 -31.31 -23.60
C SER A 105 -18.83 -30.63 -24.10
N LEU A 106 -18.99 -29.38 -24.52
CA LEU A 106 -17.91 -28.42 -24.70
C LEU A 106 -17.94 -27.43 -23.54
N ARG A 107 -16.79 -27.27 -22.89
CA ARG A 107 -16.65 -26.51 -21.65
C ARG A 107 -15.38 -25.67 -21.68
N ILE A 108 -15.32 -24.70 -20.77
CA ILE A 108 -14.12 -23.96 -20.42
C ILE A 108 -13.65 -24.41 -19.04
N ALA A 109 -12.40 -24.85 -18.96
CA ALA A 109 -11.73 -25.24 -17.74
C ALA A 109 -10.95 -24.06 -17.13
N GLU A 110 -10.07 -24.34 -16.18
CA GLU A 110 -9.16 -23.34 -15.62
C GLU A 110 -8.30 -22.68 -16.72
N ARG A 111 -7.93 -21.41 -16.49
CA ARG A 111 -7.13 -20.59 -17.43
C ARG A 111 -7.76 -20.41 -18.82
N GLY A 112 -9.07 -20.59 -18.95
CA GLY A 112 -9.77 -20.44 -20.23
C GLY A 112 -9.53 -21.59 -21.21
N ALA A 113 -8.99 -22.73 -20.76
CA ALA A 113 -8.71 -23.87 -21.63
C ALA A 113 -9.99 -24.53 -22.12
N LEU A 114 -10.02 -24.99 -23.38
CA LEU A 114 -11.11 -25.77 -23.93
C LEU A 114 -11.10 -27.15 -23.27
N SER A 115 -12.27 -27.63 -22.87
CA SER A 115 -12.45 -28.97 -22.37
C SER A 115 -13.62 -29.66 -23.03
N PHE A 116 -13.35 -30.81 -23.65
CA PHE A 116 -14.39 -31.70 -24.16
C PHE A 116 -14.56 -32.87 -23.19
N LEU A 117 -15.79 -33.18 -22.82
CA LEU A 117 -16.13 -34.33 -21.99
C LEU A 117 -17.25 -35.12 -22.63
N TYR A 118 -17.08 -36.43 -22.75
CA TYR A 118 -18.16 -37.33 -23.10
C TYR A 118 -18.13 -38.57 -22.20
N ARG A 119 -19.25 -39.28 -22.12
CA ARG A 119 -19.32 -40.57 -21.45
C ARG A 119 -19.32 -41.67 -22.50
N GLY A 120 -18.39 -42.61 -22.38
CA GLY A 120 -18.18 -43.71 -23.31
C GLY A 120 -18.54 -45.04 -22.69
N ILE A 121 -19.01 -45.97 -23.51
CA ILE A 121 -19.28 -47.37 -23.16
C ILE A 121 -18.15 -48.22 -23.75
N ASP A 122 -17.40 -48.91 -22.90
CA ASP A 122 -16.33 -49.81 -23.32
C ASP A 122 -16.88 -51.17 -23.83
N SER A 123 -15.98 -52.06 -24.24
CA SER A 123 -16.33 -53.39 -24.76
C SER A 123 -17.01 -54.31 -23.73
N GLU A 124 -16.87 -54.01 -22.44
CA GLU A 124 -17.49 -54.75 -21.33
C GLU A 124 -18.85 -54.14 -20.93
N GLY A 125 -19.28 -53.07 -21.61
CA GLY A 125 -20.53 -52.37 -21.30
C GLY A 125 -20.40 -51.36 -20.15
N LYS A 126 -19.19 -51.16 -19.61
CA LYS A 126 -18.96 -50.21 -18.52
C LYS A 126 -18.85 -48.78 -19.06
N GLN A 127 -19.53 -47.86 -18.37
CA GLN A 127 -19.58 -46.46 -18.75
C GLN A 127 -18.52 -45.63 -18.02
N ASN A 128 -17.62 -45.00 -18.76
CA ASN A 128 -16.53 -44.18 -18.22
C ASN A 128 -16.56 -42.77 -18.81
N TYR A 129 -16.01 -41.80 -18.08
CA TYR A 129 -15.84 -40.44 -18.57
C TYR A 129 -14.52 -40.28 -19.32
N HIS A 130 -14.55 -39.56 -20.43
CA HIS A 130 -13.39 -39.25 -21.26
C HIS A 130 -13.30 -37.75 -21.42
N ARG A 131 -12.22 -37.14 -20.90
CA ARG A 131 -12.04 -35.70 -20.95
C ARG A 131 -10.73 -35.34 -21.61
N TRP A 132 -10.82 -34.41 -22.55
CA TRP A 132 -9.68 -33.76 -23.17
C TRP A 132 -9.66 -32.29 -22.75
N THR A 133 -8.49 -31.76 -22.43
CA THR A 133 -8.31 -30.34 -22.08
C THR A 133 -7.12 -29.77 -22.84
N SER A 134 -7.30 -28.59 -23.46
CA SER A 134 -6.22 -27.91 -24.20
C SER A 134 -5.12 -27.38 -23.27
N ASN A 135 -3.90 -27.25 -23.80
CA ASN A 135 -2.79 -26.62 -23.08
C ASN A 135 -2.89 -25.08 -23.13
N GLU A 136 -3.47 -24.56 -24.20
CA GLU A 136 -3.78 -23.15 -24.45
C GLU A 136 -5.21 -22.82 -24.03
N GLY A 137 -5.49 -21.55 -23.73
CA GLY A 137 -6.82 -21.07 -23.34
C GLY A 137 -7.11 -19.68 -23.90
N VAL A 138 -8.40 -19.31 -23.89
CA VAL A 138 -8.84 -17.96 -24.25
C VAL A 138 -8.64 -16.98 -23.09
N GLY A 139 -8.52 -15.69 -23.38
CA GLY A 139 -8.37 -14.65 -22.38
C GLY A 139 -9.65 -14.42 -21.58
N VAL A 140 -9.50 -13.96 -20.34
CA VAL A 140 -10.62 -13.58 -19.47
C VAL A 140 -10.75 -12.07 -19.48
N SER A 141 -11.95 -11.58 -19.76
CA SER A 141 -12.25 -10.17 -20.03
C SER A 141 -11.44 -9.60 -21.19
N ASP A 142 -11.04 -10.46 -22.14
CA ASP A 142 -10.19 -10.16 -23.30
C ASP A 142 -11.00 -10.12 -24.61
N GLY A 143 -12.27 -9.74 -24.53
CA GLY A 143 -13.18 -9.66 -25.67
C GLY A 143 -13.70 -11.00 -26.18
N TRP A 144 -14.21 -11.00 -27.41
CA TRP A 144 -14.85 -12.14 -28.08
C TRP A 144 -13.83 -13.09 -28.69
N HIS A 145 -13.86 -14.36 -28.31
CA HIS A 145 -13.04 -15.44 -28.87
C HIS A 145 -13.88 -16.44 -29.66
N HIS A 146 -13.32 -16.99 -30.72
CA HIS A 146 -13.92 -18.14 -31.41
C HIS A 146 -13.30 -19.43 -30.87
N ILE A 147 -14.14 -20.34 -30.39
CA ILE A 147 -13.69 -21.65 -29.92
C ILE A 147 -14.35 -22.74 -30.74
N ALA A 148 -13.60 -23.80 -31.06
CA ALA A 148 -14.16 -24.96 -31.71
C ALA A 148 -13.45 -26.25 -31.30
N LEU A 149 -14.17 -27.36 -31.40
CA LEU A 149 -13.64 -28.69 -31.16
C LEU A 149 -14.27 -29.68 -32.12
N THR A 150 -13.45 -30.59 -32.66
CA THR A 150 -13.88 -31.67 -33.54
C THR A 150 -13.41 -33.01 -32.98
N TYR A 151 -14.29 -34.01 -32.98
CA TYR A 151 -13.99 -35.36 -32.51
C TYR A 151 -14.76 -36.41 -33.32
N THR A 152 -14.20 -37.60 -33.50
CA THR A 152 -14.89 -38.75 -34.10
C THR A 152 -14.98 -39.87 -33.08
N PHE A 153 -16.21 -40.21 -32.67
CA PHE A 153 -16.45 -41.22 -31.66
C PHE A 153 -15.95 -42.59 -32.13
N GLY A 154 -15.22 -43.29 -31.27
CA GLY A 154 -14.62 -44.59 -31.61
C GLY A 154 -13.26 -44.53 -32.32
N LYS A 155 -12.78 -43.35 -32.70
CA LYS A 155 -11.50 -43.18 -33.42
C LYS A 155 -10.49 -42.45 -32.54
N THR A 156 -9.46 -43.16 -32.10
CA THR A 156 -8.38 -42.56 -31.31
C THR A 156 -7.60 -41.52 -32.12
N LYS A 157 -7.02 -40.54 -31.43
CA LYS A 157 -6.27 -39.40 -32.00
C LYS A 157 -7.09 -38.55 -32.98
N SER A 158 -8.41 -38.63 -32.94
CA SER A 158 -9.30 -37.85 -33.81
C SER A 158 -9.61 -36.44 -33.29
N ILE A 159 -9.38 -36.18 -31.99
CA ILE A 159 -9.71 -34.88 -31.39
C ILE A 159 -8.84 -33.76 -31.93
N ARG A 160 -9.45 -32.63 -32.28
CA ARG A 160 -8.79 -31.38 -32.67
C ARG A 160 -9.50 -30.22 -32.00
N GLY A 161 -8.77 -29.43 -31.21
CA GLY A 161 -9.27 -28.18 -30.65
C GLY A 161 -8.77 -26.98 -31.46
N TYR A 162 -9.55 -25.92 -31.48
CA TYR A 162 -9.22 -24.66 -32.14
C TYR A 162 -9.59 -23.48 -31.25
N ILE A 163 -8.69 -22.50 -31.18
CA ILE A 163 -8.92 -21.20 -30.56
C ILE A 163 -8.59 -20.14 -31.59
N ASP A 164 -9.53 -19.22 -31.85
CA ASP A 164 -9.36 -18.08 -32.75
C ASP A 164 -8.85 -18.51 -34.14
N GLY A 165 -9.45 -19.58 -34.66
CA GLY A 165 -9.09 -20.18 -35.94
C GLY A 165 -7.76 -20.95 -35.97
N LYS A 166 -7.02 -21.03 -34.85
CA LYS A 166 -5.72 -21.73 -34.77
C LYS A 166 -5.86 -23.08 -34.05
N PRO A 167 -5.19 -24.14 -34.53
CA PRO A 167 -5.20 -25.44 -33.85
C PRO A 167 -4.46 -25.35 -32.51
N VAL A 168 -5.01 -26.03 -31.49
CA VAL A 168 -4.42 -26.11 -30.15
C VAL A 168 -4.13 -27.56 -29.75
N SER A 169 -3.15 -27.73 -28.87
CA SER A 169 -2.76 -29.03 -28.34
C SER A 169 -3.45 -29.30 -27.01
N GLY A 170 -3.50 -30.55 -26.56
CA GLY A 170 -4.13 -30.87 -25.28
C GLY A 170 -3.89 -32.29 -24.81
N LYS A 171 -4.39 -32.60 -23.60
CA LYS A 171 -4.17 -33.87 -22.92
C LYS A 171 -5.50 -34.51 -22.55
N TRP A 172 -5.54 -35.83 -22.67
CA TRP A 172 -6.63 -36.65 -22.15
C TRP A 172 -6.39 -37.03 -20.70
N ASP A 173 -7.44 -37.07 -19.89
CA ASP A 173 -7.48 -37.67 -18.56
C ASP A 173 -8.73 -38.56 -18.39
N MET A 174 -9.00 -39.01 -17.17
CA MET A 174 -10.02 -40.01 -16.85
C MET A 174 -9.77 -41.33 -17.60
N ALA A 175 -10.70 -41.82 -18.44
CA ALA A 175 -10.49 -43.03 -19.22
C ALA A 175 -9.69 -42.82 -20.52
N GLY A 176 -9.25 -41.58 -20.81
CA GLY A 176 -8.31 -41.31 -21.90
C GLY A 176 -8.94 -41.28 -23.30
N ASP A 177 -8.08 -41.25 -24.33
CA ASP A 177 -8.44 -41.35 -25.75
C ASP A 177 -8.75 -42.82 -26.10
N THR A 178 -10.02 -43.16 -26.33
CA THR A 178 -10.44 -44.55 -26.51
C THR A 178 -11.33 -44.74 -27.74
N GLY A 179 -11.46 -46.00 -28.17
CA GLY A 179 -12.43 -46.40 -29.19
C GLY A 179 -13.87 -46.62 -28.65
N ALA A 180 -14.19 -46.11 -27.45
CA ALA A 180 -15.50 -46.32 -26.83
C ALA A 180 -16.61 -45.60 -27.59
N LYS A 181 -17.77 -46.26 -27.71
CA LYS A 181 -18.99 -45.64 -28.25
C LYS A 181 -19.58 -44.65 -27.22
N PRO A 182 -20.15 -43.53 -27.61
CA PRO A 182 -20.76 -42.58 -26.68
C PRO A 182 -22.03 -43.15 -26.05
N VAL A 183 -22.36 -42.66 -24.85
CA VAL A 183 -23.69 -42.80 -24.27
C VAL A 183 -24.65 -41.86 -25.02
N VAL A 184 -25.86 -42.36 -25.26
CA VAL A 184 -26.94 -41.65 -25.96
C VAL A 184 -28.21 -41.82 -25.13
N ASP A 185 -28.92 -40.72 -24.90
CA ASP A 185 -30.19 -40.65 -24.21
C ASP A 185 -31.00 -39.42 -24.69
N ASN A 186 -32.25 -39.33 -24.24
CA ASN A 186 -33.19 -38.29 -24.64
C ASN A 186 -33.27 -37.12 -23.62
N ASP A 187 -32.27 -36.94 -22.75
CA ASP A 187 -32.23 -35.77 -21.86
C ASP A 187 -31.87 -34.50 -22.66
N GLN A 188 -32.23 -33.34 -22.12
CA GLN A 188 -32.10 -32.06 -22.81
C GLN A 188 -30.63 -31.67 -23.08
N LEU A 189 -30.46 -30.79 -24.06
CA LEU A 189 -29.23 -30.06 -24.31
C LEU A 189 -29.33 -28.68 -23.64
N TRP A 190 -28.35 -28.31 -22.82
CA TRP A 190 -28.27 -26.99 -22.21
C TRP A 190 -27.11 -26.18 -22.81
N ILE A 191 -27.35 -24.90 -23.08
CA ILE A 191 -26.34 -23.92 -23.52
C ILE A 191 -26.09 -22.97 -22.35
N GLY A 192 -24.82 -22.84 -21.93
CA GLY A 192 -24.39 -21.95 -20.84
C GLY A 192 -24.39 -22.57 -19.43
N SER A 193 -24.97 -23.75 -19.21
CA SER A 193 -24.94 -24.43 -17.91
C SER A 193 -25.13 -25.95 -18.02
N ALA A 194 -25.03 -26.65 -16.88
CA ALA A 194 -25.35 -28.06 -16.66
C ALA A 194 -25.33 -28.35 -15.14
N LEU A 195 -25.47 -29.61 -14.72
CA LEU A 195 -25.41 -30.07 -13.32
C LEU A 195 -26.45 -29.39 -12.43
N SER A 196 -27.72 -29.41 -12.85
CA SER A 196 -28.82 -28.74 -12.12
C SER A 196 -28.51 -27.26 -11.86
N ALA A 197 -27.96 -26.60 -12.87
CA ALA A 197 -27.61 -25.18 -12.88
C ALA A 197 -26.60 -24.77 -11.78
N ASN A 198 -25.65 -25.67 -11.47
CA ASN A 198 -24.64 -25.43 -10.43
C ASN A 198 -23.82 -24.14 -10.73
N PRO A 199 -23.59 -23.27 -9.74
CA PRO A 199 -22.80 -22.05 -9.91
C PRO A 199 -21.38 -22.25 -10.44
N ASN A 200 -20.78 -23.43 -10.33
CA ASN A 200 -19.44 -23.74 -10.84
C ASN A 200 -19.43 -24.39 -12.24
N SER A 201 -20.60 -24.78 -12.76
CA SER A 201 -20.79 -25.27 -14.14
C SER A 201 -21.44 -24.22 -15.05
N THR A 202 -22.11 -23.22 -14.50
CA THR A 202 -22.73 -22.14 -15.29
C THR A 202 -21.66 -21.19 -15.83
N LEU A 203 -21.69 -20.85 -17.12
CA LEU A 203 -20.83 -19.83 -17.71
C LEU A 203 -21.06 -18.46 -17.04
N LYS A 204 -19.97 -17.70 -16.86
CA LYS A 204 -20.03 -16.29 -16.48
C LYS A 204 -19.39 -15.46 -17.58
N GLY A 205 -20.24 -14.96 -18.47
CA GLY A 205 -19.80 -14.40 -19.74
C GLY A 205 -20.94 -14.35 -20.75
N ALA A 206 -20.58 -14.17 -22.02
CA ALA A 206 -21.51 -14.15 -23.13
C ALA A 206 -21.18 -15.25 -24.17
N ILE A 207 -22.21 -15.74 -24.85
CA ILE A 207 -22.13 -16.73 -25.94
C ILE A 207 -22.85 -16.17 -27.16
N ASP A 208 -22.26 -16.37 -28.33
CA ASP A 208 -22.88 -16.07 -29.62
C ASP A 208 -22.54 -17.16 -30.65
N GLU A 209 -23.31 -17.24 -31.73
CA GLU A 209 -23.05 -18.09 -32.91
C GLU A 209 -22.63 -19.54 -32.55
N ILE A 210 -23.39 -20.18 -31.66
CA ILE A 210 -23.17 -21.58 -31.29
C ILE A 210 -23.67 -22.53 -32.38
N ALA A 211 -22.83 -23.49 -32.78
CA ALA A 211 -23.19 -24.50 -33.77
C ALA A 211 -22.66 -25.90 -33.41
N ILE A 212 -23.50 -26.91 -33.65
CA ILE A 212 -23.15 -28.33 -33.55
C ILE A 212 -23.32 -28.97 -34.92
N TYR A 213 -22.28 -29.63 -35.43
CA TYR A 213 -22.27 -30.30 -36.73
C TYR A 213 -22.08 -31.80 -36.55
N ARG A 214 -22.77 -32.60 -37.36
CA ARG A 214 -22.57 -34.06 -37.47
C ARG A 214 -21.46 -34.45 -38.44
N GLN A 215 -20.43 -33.62 -38.56
CA GLN A 215 -19.27 -33.87 -39.39
C GLN A 215 -18.04 -33.23 -38.76
N ALA A 216 -16.86 -33.78 -39.04
CA ALA A 216 -15.60 -33.19 -38.65
C ALA A 216 -15.21 -32.07 -39.62
N LEU A 217 -15.32 -30.82 -39.18
CA LEU A 217 -14.91 -29.68 -40.01
C LEU A 217 -13.37 -29.58 -40.13
N PRO A 218 -12.84 -29.18 -41.31
CA PRO A 218 -11.41 -29.02 -41.52
C PRO A 218 -10.87 -27.74 -40.86
N ALA A 219 -9.57 -27.70 -40.56
CA ALA A 219 -8.93 -26.58 -39.86
C ALA A 219 -9.10 -25.24 -40.60
N GLU A 220 -9.09 -25.29 -41.93
CA GLU A 220 -9.25 -24.15 -42.82
C GLU A 220 -10.61 -23.47 -42.63
N ALA A 221 -11.66 -24.22 -42.27
CA ALA A 221 -12.98 -23.66 -42.02
C ALA A 221 -12.97 -22.71 -40.81
N PHE A 222 -12.29 -23.08 -39.72
CA PHE A 222 -12.19 -22.25 -38.53
C PHE A 222 -11.30 -21.02 -38.76
N ALA A 223 -10.18 -21.19 -39.48
CA ALA A 223 -9.32 -20.07 -39.89
C ALA A 223 -10.08 -19.07 -40.79
N GLN A 224 -10.94 -19.56 -41.68
CA GLN A 224 -11.79 -18.73 -42.53
C GLN A 224 -12.97 -18.09 -41.79
N ARG A 225 -13.35 -18.54 -40.60
CA ARG A 225 -14.42 -17.94 -39.79
C ARG A 225 -13.92 -16.89 -38.81
N TYR A 226 -12.68 -16.99 -38.36
CA TYR A 226 -12.10 -16.03 -37.44
C TYR A 226 -11.35 -14.90 -38.16
N SER A 227 -11.63 -13.65 -37.80
CA SER A 227 -10.82 -12.49 -38.16
C SER A 227 -10.94 -11.48 -37.03
N PHE A 228 -9.80 -10.92 -36.63
CA PHE A 228 -9.73 -9.88 -35.62
C PHE A 228 -8.79 -8.79 -36.10
N ILE A 229 -9.29 -7.56 -36.18
CA ILE A 229 -8.48 -6.37 -36.40
C ILE A 229 -8.32 -5.68 -35.05
N ARG A 230 -7.09 -5.71 -34.54
CA ARG A 230 -6.74 -4.91 -33.37
C ARG A 230 -6.65 -3.45 -33.81
N ASN A 231 -7.64 -2.67 -33.41
CA ASN A 231 -7.60 -1.22 -33.61
C ASN A 231 -6.70 -0.60 -32.52
N GLU A 232 -5.38 -0.74 -32.65
CA GLU A 232 -4.48 0.07 -31.83
C GLU A 232 -4.54 1.50 -32.36
N PRO A 233 -4.86 2.50 -31.51
CA PRO A 233 -4.78 3.89 -31.93
C PRO A 233 -3.37 4.16 -32.47
N THR A 234 -3.27 4.75 -33.67
CA THR A 234 -2.00 5.28 -34.15
C THR A 234 -1.52 6.33 -33.14
N PHE A 235 -0.39 6.05 -32.48
CA PHE A 235 0.21 6.99 -31.55
C PHE A 235 0.75 8.18 -32.32
N ASP A 236 0.36 9.38 -31.91
CA ASP A 236 0.85 10.63 -32.47
C ASP A 236 2.12 11.07 -31.70
N PRO A 237 3.31 11.00 -32.32
CA PRO A 237 4.56 11.38 -31.67
C PRO A 237 4.61 12.86 -31.25
N SER A 238 3.75 13.72 -31.81
CA SER A 238 3.68 15.14 -31.44
C SER A 238 3.17 15.37 -30.01
N THR A 239 2.53 14.36 -29.40
CA THR A 239 2.09 14.41 -28.00
C THR A 239 3.20 14.17 -26.99
N ILE A 240 4.38 13.74 -27.43
CA ILE A 240 5.54 13.57 -26.55
C ILE A 240 6.05 14.97 -26.18
N PRO A 241 6.08 15.34 -24.89
CA PRO A 241 6.64 16.63 -24.48
C PRO A 241 8.13 16.69 -24.82
N ALA A 242 8.61 17.88 -25.20
CA ALA A 242 10.03 18.10 -25.44
C ALA A 242 10.84 17.70 -24.20
N ASP A 243 11.89 16.91 -24.42
CA ASP A 243 12.85 16.50 -23.39
C ASP A 243 12.27 15.66 -22.23
N LYS A 244 11.08 15.07 -22.43
CA LYS A 244 10.41 14.16 -21.49
C LYS A 244 10.09 12.82 -22.14
N ILE A 245 9.71 11.86 -21.29
CA ILE A 245 9.15 10.58 -21.68
C ILE A 245 7.72 10.52 -21.20
N LEU A 246 6.80 10.36 -22.15
CA LEU A 246 5.38 10.16 -21.90
C LEU A 246 5.14 8.68 -21.59
N VAL A 247 4.68 8.39 -20.37
CA VAL A 247 4.31 7.05 -19.93
C VAL A 247 2.79 6.92 -19.88
N GLN A 248 2.25 5.90 -20.53
CA GLN A 248 0.85 5.53 -20.53
C GLN A 248 0.64 4.22 -19.78
N ILE A 249 -0.42 4.14 -19.00
CA ILE A 249 -0.83 2.95 -18.24
C ILE A 249 -2.07 2.37 -18.92
N TRP A 250 -2.00 1.09 -19.26
CA TRP A 250 -3.04 0.35 -19.98
C TRP A 250 -3.54 -0.82 -19.13
N GLU A 251 -4.81 -0.77 -18.73
CA GLU A 251 -5.50 -1.82 -17.96
C GLU A 251 -6.34 -2.71 -18.88
N GLY A 252 -6.65 -3.94 -18.46
CA GLY A 252 -7.36 -4.92 -19.30
C GLY A 252 -6.48 -5.64 -20.31
N VAL A 253 -5.22 -5.94 -19.93
CA VAL A 253 -4.27 -6.73 -20.74
C VAL A 253 -4.22 -8.18 -20.27
N SER A 254 -3.82 -9.09 -21.15
CA SER A 254 -3.66 -10.52 -20.86
C SER A 254 -2.29 -10.84 -20.25
N GLU A 255 -2.22 -11.91 -19.45
CA GLU A 255 -0.98 -12.37 -18.82
C GLU A 255 -0.03 -13.05 -19.81
N ASN A 256 1.28 -12.85 -19.62
CA ASN A 256 2.34 -13.52 -20.38
C ASN A 256 2.22 -13.37 -21.91
N THR A 257 1.61 -12.29 -22.37
CA THR A 257 1.48 -11.97 -23.80
C THR A 257 1.34 -10.46 -23.99
N PHE A 258 1.76 -9.98 -25.16
CA PHE A 258 1.47 -8.62 -25.63
C PHE A 258 0.27 -8.58 -26.60
N GLN A 259 -0.43 -9.71 -26.75
CA GLN A 259 -1.67 -9.83 -27.51
C GLN A 259 -2.85 -9.66 -26.55
N TYR A 260 -3.59 -8.57 -26.69
CA TYR A 260 -4.78 -8.25 -25.89
C TYR A 260 -5.78 -7.50 -26.77
N ARG A 261 -7.08 -7.64 -26.49
CA ARG A 261 -8.17 -7.05 -27.30
C ARG A 261 -8.84 -5.85 -26.65
N SER A 262 -8.93 -5.84 -25.32
CA SER A 262 -9.76 -4.86 -24.59
C SER A 262 -8.95 -3.88 -23.73
N ALA A 263 -7.66 -3.70 -24.01
CA ALA A 263 -6.82 -2.81 -23.22
C ALA A 263 -7.26 -1.34 -23.37
N ARG A 264 -7.34 -0.63 -22.26
CA ARG A 264 -7.74 0.78 -22.20
C ARG A 264 -6.66 1.57 -21.49
N MET A 265 -6.30 2.72 -22.04
CA MET A 265 -5.45 3.68 -21.34
C MET A 265 -6.23 4.25 -20.15
N THR A 266 -5.74 4.03 -18.93
CA THR A 266 -6.38 4.49 -17.69
C THR A 266 -5.61 5.59 -16.98
N GLY A 267 -4.44 5.95 -17.49
CA GLY A 267 -3.67 7.08 -16.99
C GLY A 267 -2.41 7.32 -17.81
N SER A 268 -1.83 8.50 -17.63
CA SER A 268 -0.55 8.88 -18.20
C SER A 268 0.20 9.82 -17.26
N TYR A 269 1.53 9.80 -17.32
CA TYR A 269 2.41 10.66 -16.56
C TYR A 269 3.74 10.84 -17.30
N GLU A 270 4.56 11.78 -16.85
CA GLU A 270 5.83 12.13 -17.48
C GLU A 270 7.00 11.79 -16.57
N VAL A 271 8.10 11.32 -17.16
CA VAL A 271 9.40 11.11 -16.50
C VAL A 271 10.53 11.71 -17.34
N ASP A 272 11.70 11.89 -16.72
CA ASP A 272 12.85 12.54 -17.38
C ASP A 272 13.79 11.56 -18.09
N ALA A 273 13.69 10.27 -17.77
CA ALA A 273 14.55 9.22 -18.29
C ALA A 273 13.77 7.90 -18.41
N PHE A 274 14.22 6.97 -19.26
CA PHE A 274 13.56 5.67 -19.45
C PHE A 274 13.81 4.77 -18.24
N GLU A 275 13.17 5.11 -17.13
CA GLU A 275 13.13 4.39 -15.87
C GLU A 275 11.66 4.23 -15.47
N PHE A 276 11.31 3.06 -14.93
CA PHE A 276 9.95 2.75 -14.53
C PHE A 276 9.88 1.99 -13.21
N PHE A 277 10.76 2.30 -12.25
CA PHE A 277 10.86 1.54 -10.99
C PHE A 277 9.69 1.81 -10.02
N GLN A 278 8.92 2.87 -10.26
CA GLN A 278 7.69 3.20 -9.54
C GLN A 278 6.66 3.77 -10.52
N ILE A 279 5.39 3.47 -10.26
CA ILE A 279 4.25 3.94 -11.07
C ILE A 279 3.32 4.75 -10.16
N PRO A 280 2.71 5.86 -10.64
CA PRO A 280 1.69 6.59 -9.91
C PRO A 280 0.55 5.69 -9.39
N ASN A 281 0.11 5.99 -8.18
CA ASN A 281 -1.04 5.34 -7.58
C ASN A 281 -2.32 5.67 -8.35
N LYS A 282 -3.33 4.79 -8.25
CA LYS A 282 -4.67 5.03 -8.80
C LYS A 282 -5.58 5.48 -7.66
N TYR A 283 -6.35 6.54 -7.89
CA TYR A 283 -7.31 7.07 -6.93
C TYR A 283 -8.71 7.09 -7.53
N ASN A 284 -9.74 6.96 -6.69
CA ASN A 284 -11.12 7.21 -7.08
C ASN A 284 -11.49 8.70 -6.93
N GLU A 285 -12.72 9.07 -7.24
CA GLU A 285 -13.28 10.43 -7.12
C GLU A 285 -13.31 11.00 -5.69
N ARG A 286 -12.97 10.18 -4.68
CA ARG A 286 -12.85 10.60 -3.27
C ARG A 286 -11.39 10.77 -2.84
N ALA A 287 -10.45 10.71 -3.79
CA ALA A 287 -9.01 10.63 -3.53
C ALA A 287 -8.62 9.46 -2.63
N ILE A 288 -9.39 8.36 -2.65
CA ILE A 288 -9.04 7.12 -1.96
C ILE A 288 -8.27 6.24 -2.94
N LYS A 289 -7.13 5.72 -2.48
CA LYS A 289 -6.29 4.82 -3.27
C LYS A 289 -7.03 3.52 -3.60
N ILE A 290 -7.03 3.14 -4.87
CA ILE A 290 -7.68 1.93 -5.40
C ILE A 290 -6.69 1.05 -6.16
N ASP A 291 -7.06 -0.21 -6.36
CA ASP A 291 -6.23 -1.17 -7.08
C ASP A 291 -6.31 -0.94 -8.60
N ARG A 292 -5.19 -1.16 -9.31
CA ARG A 292 -5.19 -1.34 -10.76
C ARG A 292 -5.60 -2.78 -11.09
N SER A 293 -6.25 -3.00 -12.23
CA SER A 293 -6.44 -4.36 -12.74
C SER A 293 -5.09 -5.01 -12.99
N ALA A 294 -4.82 -6.17 -12.41
CA ALA A 294 -3.59 -6.92 -12.67
C ALA A 294 -3.89 -8.13 -13.60
N PRO A 295 -3.08 -8.36 -14.66
CA PRO A 295 -1.96 -7.52 -15.08
C PRO A 295 -2.43 -6.20 -15.75
N PHE A 296 -1.53 -5.23 -15.79
CA PHE A 296 -1.65 -4.04 -16.62
C PHE A 296 -0.34 -3.84 -17.38
N MET A 297 -0.29 -2.91 -18.33
CA MET A 297 0.91 -2.61 -19.11
C MET A 297 1.31 -1.15 -18.92
N ILE A 298 2.61 -0.90 -18.83
CA ILE A 298 3.17 0.43 -19.05
C ILE A 298 3.70 0.52 -20.48
N ARG A 299 3.45 1.66 -21.13
CA ARG A 299 3.94 1.97 -22.47
C ARG A 299 4.51 3.38 -22.45
N ALA A 300 5.80 3.51 -22.71
CA ALA A 300 6.52 4.77 -22.64
C ALA A 300 7.05 5.18 -24.01
N TYR A 301 6.98 6.47 -24.29
CA TYR A 301 7.43 7.10 -25.54
C TYR A 301 8.34 8.28 -25.22
N GLY A 302 9.44 8.40 -25.95
CA GLY A 302 10.36 9.52 -25.79
C GLY A 302 11.36 9.60 -26.93
N PHE A 303 11.90 10.79 -27.15
CA PHE A 303 13.01 10.98 -28.08
C PHE A 303 14.33 10.96 -27.31
N ALA A 304 15.33 10.28 -27.88
CA ALA A 304 16.69 10.33 -27.36
C ALA A 304 17.70 10.20 -28.51
N MET A 305 18.86 10.81 -28.34
CA MET A 305 19.96 10.68 -29.28
C MET A 305 20.70 9.35 -29.11
N ILE A 306 21.03 8.69 -30.22
CA ILE A 306 21.96 7.55 -30.24
C ILE A 306 23.31 8.08 -30.74
N PRO A 307 24.34 8.18 -29.88
CA PRO A 307 25.63 8.75 -30.28
C PRO A 307 26.25 8.00 -31.45
N GLU A 308 26.91 8.73 -32.35
CA GLU A 308 27.54 8.18 -33.56
C GLU A 308 28.51 7.02 -33.22
N GLY A 309 28.47 5.98 -34.04
CA GLY A 309 29.34 4.81 -33.94
C GLY A 309 28.74 3.65 -33.13
N PRO A 310 29.54 2.64 -32.77
CA PRO A 310 29.05 1.43 -32.12
C PRO A 310 28.59 1.71 -30.69
N GLN A 311 27.33 1.41 -30.39
CA GLN A 311 26.71 1.55 -29.07
C GLN A 311 26.13 0.21 -28.60
N ARG A 312 25.75 0.17 -27.32
CA ARG A 312 25.02 -0.95 -26.69
C ARG A 312 23.80 -0.40 -25.97
N ILE A 313 22.65 -1.06 -26.15
CA ILE A 313 21.43 -0.76 -25.41
C ILE A 313 21.13 -1.92 -24.47
N LEU A 314 20.89 -1.60 -23.19
CA LEU A 314 20.48 -2.52 -22.15
C LEU A 314 19.02 -2.24 -21.79
N VAL A 315 18.19 -3.28 -21.78
CA VAL A 315 16.84 -3.23 -21.22
C VAL A 315 16.80 -4.14 -19.99
N ARG A 316 16.62 -3.52 -18.81
CA ARG A 316 16.35 -4.21 -17.54
C ARG A 316 14.85 -4.17 -17.28
N ALA A 317 14.23 -5.32 -17.00
CA ALA A 317 12.80 -5.39 -16.71
C ALA A 317 12.42 -6.50 -15.72
N ARG A 318 11.44 -6.24 -14.86
CA ARG A 318 10.87 -7.23 -13.93
C ARG A 318 10.08 -8.34 -14.63
N ASN A 319 9.49 -8.03 -15.78
CA ASN A 319 8.62 -8.95 -16.51
C ASN A 319 8.79 -8.75 -18.02
N GLY A 320 7.94 -9.42 -18.82
CA GLY A 320 8.04 -9.33 -20.27
C GLY A 320 7.98 -7.88 -20.74
N ALA A 321 8.98 -7.48 -21.51
CA ALA A 321 9.16 -6.12 -21.98
C ALA A 321 9.62 -6.07 -23.45
N ARG A 322 9.35 -4.97 -24.14
CA ARG A 322 9.76 -4.73 -25.53
C ARG A 322 10.31 -3.32 -25.67
N LEU A 323 11.36 -3.17 -26.49
CA LEU A 323 11.88 -1.87 -26.90
C LEU A 323 11.82 -1.77 -28.43
N PHE A 324 11.23 -0.68 -28.90
CA PHE A 324 11.21 -0.31 -30.30
C PHE A 324 11.99 0.99 -30.50
N ILE A 325 12.69 1.08 -31.62
CA ILE A 325 13.36 2.29 -32.11
C ILE A 325 12.79 2.56 -33.51
N ASP A 326 12.23 3.75 -33.71
CA ASP A 326 11.55 4.16 -34.94
C ASP A 326 10.52 3.13 -35.42
N ASN A 327 9.71 2.66 -34.47
CA ASN A 327 8.67 1.64 -34.63
C ASN A 327 9.16 0.23 -35.02
N GLN A 328 10.47 0.00 -35.08
CA GLN A 328 11.05 -1.33 -35.29
C GLN A 328 11.41 -1.97 -33.95
N LEU A 329 11.00 -3.23 -33.75
CA LEU A 329 11.33 -3.98 -32.54
C LEU A 329 12.82 -4.29 -32.51
N GLN A 330 13.52 -3.84 -31.45
CA GLN A 330 14.96 -4.05 -31.28
C GLN A 330 15.26 -5.07 -30.18
N ILE A 331 14.55 -5.01 -29.06
CA ILE A 331 14.80 -5.87 -27.89
C ILE A 331 13.47 -6.43 -27.38
N GLU A 332 13.47 -7.72 -27.05
CA GLU A 332 12.40 -8.39 -26.33
C GLU A 332 12.95 -9.09 -25.08
N VAL A 333 12.46 -8.69 -23.90
CA VAL A 333 12.77 -9.31 -22.62
C VAL A 333 11.72 -10.38 -22.34
N PRO A 334 12.10 -11.64 -22.05
CA PRO A 334 11.15 -12.72 -21.88
C PRO A 334 10.32 -12.57 -20.60
N PHE A 335 9.05 -12.99 -20.65
CA PHE A 335 8.14 -13.00 -19.51
C PHE A 335 8.71 -13.67 -18.26
N PHE A 336 8.31 -13.14 -17.11
CA PHE A 336 8.81 -13.55 -15.81
C PHE A 336 8.48 -15.03 -15.53
N ASN A 337 9.50 -15.83 -15.25
CA ASN A 337 9.37 -17.26 -14.93
C ASN A 337 10.17 -17.60 -13.67
N ILE A 338 9.79 -16.98 -12.55
CA ILE A 338 10.36 -17.28 -11.23
C ILE A 338 9.35 -18.07 -10.41
N SER A 339 9.85 -19.12 -9.78
CA SER A 339 9.11 -19.95 -8.85
C SER A 339 8.99 -19.26 -7.49
N SER A 340 7.85 -19.42 -6.82
CA SER A 340 7.68 -19.01 -5.42
C SER A 340 8.37 -19.97 -4.42
N SER A 341 8.99 -21.04 -4.92
CA SER A 341 9.88 -21.92 -4.15
C SER A 341 11.16 -21.19 -3.75
N ALA A 342 11.71 -21.58 -2.60
CA ALA A 342 12.89 -20.97 -2.01
C ALA A 342 14.24 -21.51 -2.54
N HIS A 343 14.21 -22.46 -3.49
CA HIS A 343 15.38 -23.20 -3.97
C HIS A 343 16.07 -22.59 -5.20
N GLY A 344 15.74 -21.36 -5.58
CA GLY A 344 16.47 -20.64 -6.62
C GLY A 344 17.94 -20.40 -6.22
N ARG A 345 18.79 -20.12 -7.21
CA ARG A 345 20.22 -19.87 -6.97
C ARG A 345 20.55 -18.40 -6.69
N VAL A 346 21.58 -18.11 -5.93
CA VAL A 346 22.19 -16.76 -5.88
C VAL A 346 23.01 -16.53 -7.15
N LEU A 347 22.69 -15.48 -7.90
CA LEU A 347 23.38 -15.15 -9.15
C LEU A 347 24.71 -14.44 -8.87
N LYS A 348 25.74 -14.71 -9.67
CA LYS A 348 26.99 -13.95 -9.65
C LYS A 348 26.78 -12.58 -10.31
N VAL A 349 27.48 -11.55 -9.84
CA VAL A 349 27.48 -10.23 -10.47
C VAL A 349 28.23 -10.31 -11.80
N GLN A 350 27.59 -9.91 -12.90
CA GLN A 350 28.14 -9.96 -14.27
C GLN A 350 28.94 -8.68 -14.59
N ARG A 351 30.12 -8.54 -13.95
CA ARG A 351 31.01 -7.38 -14.16
C ARG A 351 31.68 -7.35 -15.54
N ASP A 352 31.54 -8.41 -16.31
CA ASP A 352 31.95 -8.52 -17.71
C ASP A 352 31.12 -7.63 -18.65
N GLN A 353 29.92 -7.21 -18.23
CA GLN A 353 29.05 -6.35 -19.05
C GLN A 353 29.42 -4.86 -18.96
N ALA A 354 29.77 -4.38 -17.77
CA ALA A 354 30.30 -3.03 -17.56
C ALA A 354 31.09 -3.00 -16.24
N PRO A 355 32.14 -2.16 -16.13
CA PRO A 355 33.08 -2.19 -15.01
C PRO A 355 32.39 -1.92 -13.65
N ASN A 356 31.41 -0.99 -13.64
CA ASN A 356 30.75 -0.54 -12.42
C ASN A 356 29.24 -0.87 -12.41
N ILE A 357 28.81 -1.84 -13.22
CA ILE A 357 27.39 -2.17 -13.35
C ILE A 357 26.74 -2.48 -12.00
N ARG A 358 25.59 -1.86 -11.75
CA ARG A 358 24.75 -2.18 -10.61
C ARG A 358 24.31 -3.65 -10.71
N PRO A 359 24.53 -4.49 -9.67
CA PRO A 359 24.10 -5.88 -9.69
C PRO A 359 22.62 -6.03 -10.06
N LEU A 360 22.31 -7.01 -10.91
CA LEU A 360 20.94 -7.31 -11.31
C LEU A 360 20.08 -7.64 -10.08
N GLN A 361 19.03 -6.86 -9.84
CA GLN A 361 18.10 -7.14 -8.76
C GLN A 361 17.44 -8.50 -9.00
N ARG A 362 17.36 -9.33 -7.95
CA ARG A 362 16.65 -10.60 -8.04
C ARG A 362 15.21 -10.36 -8.52
N GLY A 363 14.82 -11.06 -9.57
CA GLY A 363 13.52 -10.87 -10.21
C GLY A 363 13.63 -10.23 -11.59
N ASP A 364 14.57 -9.31 -11.76
CA ASP A 364 14.74 -8.63 -13.03
C ASP A 364 15.49 -9.53 -14.02
N LYS A 365 15.30 -9.24 -15.30
CA LYS A 365 16.07 -9.78 -16.42
C LYS A 365 16.68 -8.64 -17.21
N GLU A 366 17.77 -8.94 -17.89
CA GLU A 366 18.46 -8.00 -18.76
C GLU A 366 18.66 -8.61 -20.14
N VAL A 367 18.53 -7.78 -21.17
CA VAL A 367 18.94 -8.07 -22.53
C VAL A 367 19.78 -6.88 -23.02
N ILE A 368 20.95 -7.18 -23.55
CA ILE A 368 21.88 -6.19 -24.15
C ILE A 368 21.94 -6.47 -25.65
N ALA A 369 21.75 -5.43 -26.46
CA ALA A 369 21.91 -5.49 -27.91
C ALA A 369 22.94 -4.46 -28.39
N ALA A 370 23.73 -4.81 -29.39
CA ALA A 370 24.57 -3.85 -30.11
C ALA A 370 23.71 -3.04 -31.09
N ILE A 371 24.00 -1.75 -31.23
CA ILE A 371 23.34 -0.85 -32.17
C ILE A 371 24.39 0.08 -32.78
N GLU A 372 24.23 0.42 -34.05
CA GLU A 372 25.03 1.45 -34.70
C GLU A 372 24.30 2.79 -34.56
N GLY A 373 24.93 3.77 -33.92
CA GLY A 373 24.38 5.12 -33.80
C GLY A 373 24.78 6.01 -34.97
N ASP A 374 23.90 6.92 -35.33
CA ASP A 374 24.07 7.90 -36.41
C ASP A 374 24.23 9.34 -35.90
N GLY A 375 24.20 9.53 -34.57
CA GLY A 375 24.27 10.86 -33.94
C GLY A 375 22.93 11.63 -33.94
N GLU A 376 21.83 11.02 -34.40
CA GLU A 376 20.53 11.66 -34.53
C GLU A 376 19.56 11.28 -33.40
N LYS A 377 18.44 12.02 -33.31
CA LYS A 377 17.35 11.73 -32.38
C LYS A 377 16.41 10.68 -32.95
N HIS A 378 16.17 9.61 -32.18
CA HIS A 378 15.24 8.54 -32.55
C HIS A 378 14.02 8.50 -31.63
N LEU A 379 12.91 7.95 -32.14
CA LEU A 379 11.73 7.67 -31.33
C LEU A 379 11.90 6.32 -30.63
N PHE A 380 11.93 6.34 -29.31
CA PHE A 380 11.92 5.15 -28.48
C PHE A 380 10.51 4.84 -27.98
N ARG A 381 10.08 3.59 -28.12
CA ARG A 381 8.88 3.05 -27.47
C ARG A 381 9.24 1.86 -26.60
N PHE A 382 9.01 1.96 -25.30
CA PHE A 382 9.18 0.87 -24.34
C PHE A 382 7.82 0.36 -23.88
N GLU A 383 7.67 -0.96 -23.73
CA GLU A 383 6.46 -1.58 -23.20
C GLU A 383 6.82 -2.66 -22.18
N MET A 384 6.06 -2.77 -21.09
CA MET A 384 6.22 -3.87 -20.12
C MET A 384 4.87 -4.27 -19.50
N ILE A 385 4.62 -5.57 -19.39
CA ILE A 385 3.50 -6.11 -18.60
C ILE A 385 3.87 -6.11 -17.11
N VAL A 386 3.05 -5.51 -16.25
CA VAL A 386 3.28 -5.37 -14.82
C VAL A 386 2.35 -6.30 -14.03
N GLY A 387 2.93 -7.09 -13.12
CA GLY A 387 2.19 -8.01 -12.25
C GLY A 387 1.53 -9.19 -12.97
N SER A 388 0.66 -9.89 -12.24
CA SER A 388 -0.27 -10.93 -12.74
C SER A 388 -1.30 -11.25 -11.65
N THR A 389 -2.26 -12.12 -11.93
CA THR A 389 -3.19 -12.70 -10.94
C THR A 389 -2.49 -13.40 -9.76
N LYS A 390 -1.23 -13.81 -9.93
CA LYS A 390 -0.46 -14.54 -8.91
C LYS A 390 0.76 -13.79 -8.38
N ARG A 391 1.04 -12.57 -8.86
CA ARG A 391 2.27 -11.83 -8.54
C ARG A 391 1.96 -10.35 -8.30
N ARG A 392 2.69 -9.73 -7.37
CA ARG A 392 2.51 -8.30 -7.08
C ARG A 392 2.86 -7.43 -8.31
N PRO A 393 2.16 -6.31 -8.54
CA PRO A 393 2.38 -5.38 -9.63
C PRO A 393 3.58 -4.46 -9.34
N GLU A 394 4.73 -5.06 -9.06
CA GLU A 394 6.00 -4.35 -8.86
C GLU A 394 6.77 -4.30 -10.17
N THR A 395 7.56 -3.25 -10.36
CA THR A 395 8.33 -3.05 -11.59
C THR A 395 9.83 -3.30 -11.42
N GLY A 396 10.33 -3.57 -10.22
CA GLY A 396 11.78 -3.79 -10.01
C GLY A 396 12.62 -2.57 -10.37
N GLU A 397 13.85 -2.77 -10.83
CA GLU A 397 14.74 -1.71 -11.33
C GLU A 397 14.59 -1.54 -12.85
N THR A 398 13.35 -1.55 -13.35
CA THR A 398 13.08 -1.47 -14.80
C THR A 398 13.63 -0.18 -15.39
N SER A 399 14.47 -0.31 -16.41
CA SER A 399 15.13 0.81 -17.08
C SER A 399 15.63 0.44 -18.49
N VAL A 400 15.75 1.45 -19.34
CA VAL A 400 16.46 1.39 -20.63
C VAL A 400 17.73 2.22 -20.50
N CYS A 401 18.86 1.66 -20.89
CA CYS A 401 20.16 2.29 -20.76
C CYS A 401 20.96 2.15 -22.06
N ILE A 402 21.92 3.05 -22.28
CA ILE A 402 22.83 3.06 -23.43
C ILE A 402 24.28 3.19 -22.94
N ALA A 403 25.24 2.60 -23.66
CA ALA A 403 26.67 2.70 -23.38
C ALA A 403 27.49 2.55 -24.66
N GLU A 404 28.71 3.10 -24.63
CA GLU A 404 29.78 2.71 -25.55
C GLU A 404 30.17 1.22 -25.33
N PRO A 405 30.94 0.59 -26.26
CA PRO A 405 31.24 -0.84 -26.22
C PRO A 405 31.89 -1.34 -24.92
N ASP A 406 32.71 -0.51 -24.29
CA ASP A 406 33.41 -0.84 -23.03
C ASP A 406 33.00 0.09 -21.85
N GLY A 407 32.02 0.96 -22.06
CA GLY A 407 31.60 1.97 -21.07
C GLY A 407 30.56 1.47 -20.05
N ASP A 408 30.32 2.27 -19.01
CA ASP A 408 29.19 2.08 -18.09
C ASP A 408 27.87 2.51 -18.73
N PHE A 409 26.79 1.78 -18.43
CA PHE A 409 25.44 2.11 -18.89
C PHE A 409 24.91 3.40 -18.25
N ARG A 410 24.52 4.37 -19.09
CA ARG A 410 23.73 5.54 -18.70
C ARG A 410 22.26 5.28 -18.95
N ILE A 411 21.40 5.70 -18.03
CA ILE A 411 19.94 5.65 -18.21
C ILE A 411 19.60 6.52 -19.42
N LEU A 412 18.82 5.99 -20.35
CA LEU A 412 18.50 6.67 -21.58
C LEU A 412 17.64 7.91 -21.28
N SER A 413 18.20 9.08 -21.57
CA SER A 413 17.60 10.40 -21.37
C SER A 413 18.32 11.42 -22.25
N ASP A 414 17.61 12.47 -22.64
CA ASP A 414 18.19 13.64 -23.33
C ASP A 414 18.63 14.74 -22.34
N THR A 415 18.16 14.66 -21.08
CA THR A 415 18.36 15.72 -20.06
C THR A 415 19.19 15.27 -18.87
N LEU A 416 19.30 13.97 -18.63
CA LEU A 416 19.96 13.41 -17.46
C LEU A 416 21.14 12.52 -17.85
N GLU A 417 22.26 12.67 -17.14
CA GLU A 417 23.46 11.83 -17.29
C GLU A 417 23.64 10.84 -16.13
N ALA A 418 22.55 10.20 -15.69
CA ALA A 418 22.60 9.22 -14.60
C ALA A 418 23.08 7.84 -15.10
N ARG A 419 24.05 7.23 -14.42
CA ARG A 419 24.60 5.91 -14.71
C ARG A 419 23.97 4.80 -13.86
N LEU A 420 23.74 3.64 -14.46
CA LEU A 420 23.27 2.41 -13.80
C LEU A 420 24.39 1.76 -12.99
N THR A 421 24.82 2.48 -11.96
CA THR A 421 25.90 2.10 -11.05
C THR A 421 25.38 2.16 -9.62
N ASP A 422 26.01 1.41 -8.72
CA ASP A 422 25.76 1.59 -7.28
C ASP A 422 26.14 3.00 -6.81
N ARG A 423 26.89 3.80 -7.58
CA ARG A 423 27.24 5.19 -7.25
C ARG A 423 26.03 6.13 -7.38
N GLN A 424 25.44 6.21 -8.58
CA GLN A 424 24.47 7.25 -8.92
C GLN A 424 23.00 6.80 -8.76
N TRP A 425 22.73 5.50 -8.85
CA TRP A 425 21.37 4.97 -8.87
C TRP A 425 20.52 5.37 -7.64
N PRO A 426 20.97 5.26 -6.38
CA PRO A 426 20.09 5.54 -5.25
C PRO A 426 19.65 7.00 -5.13
N GLN A 427 20.54 7.95 -5.44
CA GLN A 427 20.18 9.38 -5.44
C GLN A 427 19.21 9.70 -6.58
N PHE A 428 19.47 9.15 -7.76
CA PHE A 428 18.56 9.25 -8.91
C PHE A 428 17.17 8.73 -8.56
N MET A 429 17.08 7.51 -7.99
CA MET A 429 15.83 6.91 -7.54
C MET A 429 15.09 7.82 -6.56
N GLN A 430 15.78 8.37 -5.55
CA GLN A 430 15.17 9.25 -4.56
C GLN A 430 14.55 10.50 -5.20
N GLN A 431 15.24 11.09 -6.19
CA GLN A 431 14.75 12.26 -6.93
C GLN A 431 13.51 11.92 -7.77
N GLN A 432 13.52 10.80 -8.49
CA GLN A 432 12.37 10.40 -9.31
C GLN A 432 11.17 10.00 -8.44
N MET A 433 11.38 9.30 -7.32
CA MET A 433 10.31 9.01 -6.34
C MET A 433 9.61 10.28 -5.87
N ALA A 434 10.37 11.35 -5.59
CA ALA A 434 9.78 12.61 -5.13
C ALA A 434 8.84 13.23 -6.17
N LYS A 435 9.13 13.06 -7.47
CA LYS A 435 8.25 13.53 -8.56
C LYS A 435 6.96 12.72 -8.63
N ILE A 436 7.05 11.39 -8.52
CA ILE A 436 5.86 10.53 -8.47
C ILE A 436 5.00 10.87 -7.25
N THR A 437 5.60 11.10 -6.08
CA THR A 437 4.87 11.53 -4.88
C THR A 437 4.15 12.87 -5.10
N ARG A 438 4.79 13.84 -5.77
CA ARG A 438 4.14 15.11 -6.13
C ARG A 438 2.98 14.90 -7.09
N HIS A 439 3.18 14.10 -8.14
CA HIS A 439 2.13 13.77 -9.11
C HIS A 439 0.94 13.07 -8.44
N ASP A 440 1.18 12.13 -7.52
CA ASP A 440 0.13 11.47 -6.74
C ASP A 440 -0.68 12.47 -5.91
N ARG A 441 -0.04 13.51 -5.34
CA ARG A 441 -0.72 14.58 -4.59
C ARG A 441 -1.60 15.43 -5.51
N GLU A 442 -1.05 15.91 -6.61
CA GLU A 442 -1.78 16.67 -7.63
C GLU A 442 -2.99 15.89 -8.17
N ASN A 443 -2.82 14.59 -8.40
CA ASN A 443 -3.89 13.71 -8.84
C ASN A 443 -5.01 13.63 -7.78
N ARG A 444 -4.67 13.39 -6.50
CA ARG A 444 -5.66 13.37 -5.40
C ARG A 444 -6.42 14.69 -5.29
N ASP A 445 -5.75 15.82 -5.43
CA ASP A 445 -6.38 17.14 -5.40
C ASP A 445 -7.36 17.29 -6.58
N SER A 446 -6.94 16.90 -7.79
CA SER A 446 -7.75 17.01 -8.99
C SER A 446 -9.03 16.15 -8.96
N VAL A 447 -8.95 14.92 -8.45
CA VAL A 447 -10.09 13.99 -8.46
C VAL A 447 -11.07 14.24 -7.31
N SER A 448 -10.66 14.93 -6.25
CA SER A 448 -11.48 15.10 -5.03
C SER A 448 -12.34 16.37 -4.99
N PHE A 449 -12.43 17.13 -6.09
CA PHE A 449 -13.17 18.40 -6.10
C PHE A 449 -14.63 18.29 -5.64
N SER A 450 -15.39 17.31 -6.14
CA SER A 450 -16.78 17.08 -5.72
C SER A 450 -16.89 16.61 -4.27
N GLU A 451 -15.93 15.81 -3.82
CA GLU A 451 -15.82 15.33 -2.45
C GLU A 451 -15.59 16.51 -1.48
N GLN A 452 -14.70 17.44 -1.82
CA GLN A 452 -14.44 18.64 -1.03
C GLN A 452 -15.70 19.51 -0.89
N GLN A 453 -16.48 19.70 -1.96
CA GLN A 453 -17.75 20.43 -1.88
C GLN A 453 -18.78 19.76 -0.95
N TYR A 454 -18.84 18.44 -0.93
CA TYR A 454 -19.70 17.70 -0.01
C TYR A 454 -19.32 17.98 1.45
N TRP A 455 -18.02 17.88 1.77
CA TRP A 455 -17.54 18.13 3.12
C TRP A 455 -17.72 19.59 3.56
N GLN A 456 -17.47 20.54 2.67
CA GLN A 456 -17.70 21.96 2.95
C GLN A 456 -19.15 22.24 3.37
N LYS A 457 -20.14 21.72 2.64
CA LYS A 457 -21.56 21.85 2.99
C LYS A 457 -21.89 21.22 4.35
N ARG A 458 -21.27 20.07 4.65
CA ARG A 458 -21.42 19.38 5.93
C ARG A 458 -20.82 20.21 7.07
N HIS A 459 -19.63 20.80 6.88
CA HIS A 459 -18.96 21.65 7.87
C HIS A 459 -19.74 22.92 8.16
N GLU A 460 -20.29 23.58 7.14
CA GLU A 460 -21.16 24.74 7.33
C GLU A 460 -22.42 24.40 8.15
N ALA A 461 -23.01 23.22 7.92
CA ALA A 461 -24.15 22.75 8.71
C ALA A 461 -23.73 22.42 10.16
N ALA A 462 -22.58 21.78 10.34
CA ALA A 462 -22.02 21.46 11.65
C ALA A 462 -21.73 22.72 12.47
N ALA A 463 -21.12 23.74 11.87
CA ALA A 463 -20.87 25.03 12.50
C ALA A 463 -22.17 25.72 12.92
N ARG A 464 -23.21 25.70 12.08
CA ARG A 464 -24.54 26.24 12.45
C ARG A 464 -25.16 25.53 13.64
N ILE A 465 -25.06 24.19 13.70
CA ILE A 465 -25.59 23.39 14.81
C ILE A 465 -24.85 23.74 16.11
N VAL A 466 -23.52 23.72 16.10
CA VAL A 466 -22.70 24.02 17.29
C VAL A 466 -22.90 25.46 17.77
N ALA A 467 -23.15 26.41 16.86
CA ALA A 467 -23.48 27.79 17.20
C ALA A 467 -24.81 27.94 17.96
N THR A 468 -25.71 26.95 17.93
CA THR A 468 -26.95 26.96 18.73
C THR A 468 -26.74 26.59 20.20
N TYR A 469 -25.61 25.96 20.54
CA TYR A 469 -25.30 25.59 21.92
C TYR A 469 -24.98 26.82 22.77
N LYS A 470 -25.28 26.73 24.07
CA LYS A 470 -24.96 27.78 25.04
C LYS A 470 -23.48 28.20 24.90
N PRO A 471 -23.16 29.49 24.72
CA PRO A 471 -21.79 29.94 24.55
C PRO A 471 -20.88 29.44 25.67
N VAL A 472 -19.66 29.03 25.32
CA VAL A 472 -18.67 28.63 26.32
C VAL A 472 -18.33 29.85 27.18
N SER A 473 -18.28 29.66 28.49
CA SER A 473 -17.91 30.73 29.43
C SER A 473 -16.56 31.32 29.03
N ASN A 474 -16.43 32.65 29.08
CA ASN A 474 -15.17 33.34 28.85
C ASN A 474 -14.59 33.72 30.22
N PRO A 475 -13.54 33.03 30.70
CA PRO A 475 -12.94 33.34 31.99
C PRO A 475 -12.35 34.75 32.02
N GLY A 476 -12.33 35.35 33.21
CA GLY A 476 -11.65 36.62 33.44
C GLY A 476 -10.13 36.49 33.18
N ASN A 477 -9.49 37.63 32.88
CA ASN A 477 -8.04 37.65 32.66
C ASN A 477 -7.30 37.83 34.00
N HIS A 478 -7.00 36.72 34.68
CA HIS A 478 -6.37 36.71 36.01
C HIS A 478 -4.86 37.03 35.99
N PHE A 479 -4.17 36.82 34.85
CA PHE A 479 -2.75 37.14 34.65
C PHE A 479 -2.55 37.81 33.27
N PRO A 480 -2.80 39.13 33.13
CA PRO A 480 -2.81 39.82 31.84
C PRO A 480 -1.51 39.73 31.05
N GLU A 481 -0.37 39.81 31.73
CA GLU A 481 0.98 39.68 31.17
C GLU A 481 1.29 38.25 30.68
N SER A 482 0.54 37.25 31.12
CA SER A 482 0.70 35.84 30.78
C SER A 482 -0.46 35.32 29.91
N THR A 483 -1.09 36.19 29.13
CA THR A 483 -2.26 35.90 28.29
C THR A 483 -2.07 36.39 26.87
N TYR A 484 -2.01 35.48 25.90
CA TYR A 484 -2.02 35.80 24.46
C TYR A 484 -3.38 35.51 23.82
N ASN A 485 -3.96 34.34 24.12
CA ASN A 485 -5.24 33.93 23.55
C ASN A 485 -6.23 33.38 24.61
N ARG A 486 -7.35 32.81 24.15
CA ARG A 486 -8.41 32.30 25.03
C ARG A 486 -8.00 31.06 25.83
N ILE A 487 -7.08 30.22 25.34
CA ILE A 487 -6.56 29.06 26.07
C ILE A 487 -5.91 29.54 27.37
N ASP A 488 -5.09 30.59 27.28
CA ASP A 488 -4.43 31.18 28.43
C ASP A 488 -5.43 31.64 29.49
N ARG A 489 -6.60 32.17 29.10
CA ARG A 489 -7.62 32.59 30.08
C ARG A 489 -8.20 31.42 30.87
N PHE A 490 -8.47 30.29 30.24
CA PHE A 490 -8.96 29.09 30.93
C PHE A 490 -7.92 28.54 31.90
N VAL A 491 -6.67 28.41 31.43
CA VAL A 491 -5.55 27.91 32.24
C VAL A 491 -5.23 28.87 33.38
N ASN A 492 -5.19 30.18 33.11
CA ASN A 492 -4.90 31.22 34.10
C ASN A 492 -5.98 31.33 35.17
N ARG A 493 -7.27 31.15 34.81
CA ARG A 493 -8.35 31.00 35.81
C ARG A 493 -8.04 29.84 36.75
N LYS A 494 -7.72 28.67 36.20
CA LYS A 494 -7.47 27.48 37.01
C LYS A 494 -6.24 27.63 37.90
N LEU A 495 -5.17 28.24 37.38
CA LEU A 495 -3.98 28.60 38.18
C LEU A 495 -4.32 29.53 39.33
N PHE A 496 -5.12 30.57 39.06
CA PHE A 496 -5.57 31.52 40.07
C PHE A 496 -6.42 30.84 41.16
N GLU A 497 -7.38 29.98 40.79
CA GLU A 497 -8.21 29.20 41.71
C GLU A 497 -7.38 28.24 42.57
N ALA A 498 -6.29 27.69 42.01
CA ALA A 498 -5.35 26.81 42.71
C ALA A 498 -4.29 27.56 43.54
N GLY A 499 -4.27 28.90 43.52
CA GLY A 499 -3.23 29.70 44.19
C GLY A 499 -1.83 29.57 43.58
N LEU A 500 -1.75 29.15 42.31
CA LEU A 500 -0.52 28.97 41.55
C LEU A 500 -0.29 30.15 40.59
N LYS A 501 0.95 30.31 40.13
CA LYS A 501 1.33 31.31 39.12
C LYS A 501 1.81 30.62 37.83
N PRO A 502 1.61 31.24 36.66
CA PRO A 502 2.23 30.79 35.41
C PRO A 502 3.75 30.71 35.52
N ASN A 503 4.36 29.70 34.90
CA ASN A 503 5.81 29.68 34.68
C ASN A 503 6.23 30.79 33.70
N GLN A 504 7.53 31.09 33.67
CA GLN A 504 8.08 32.03 32.68
C GLN A 504 8.02 31.46 31.27
N LEU A 505 7.97 32.32 30.26
CA LEU A 505 8.11 31.91 28.87
C LEU A 505 9.55 31.42 28.60
N VAL A 506 9.70 30.45 27.71
CA VAL A 506 11.02 30.01 27.23
C VAL A 506 11.61 31.01 26.24
N ASP A 507 12.93 30.95 26.06
CA ASP A 507 13.62 31.66 24.98
C ASP A 507 13.24 31.13 23.59
N ASP A 508 13.62 31.86 22.55
CA ASP A 508 13.22 31.56 21.17
C ASP A 508 13.84 30.29 20.59
N ALA A 509 15.08 29.95 20.98
CA ALA A 509 15.74 28.72 20.53
C ALA A 509 15.04 27.49 21.12
N THR A 510 14.71 27.55 22.41
CA THR A 510 13.93 26.52 23.11
C THR A 510 12.53 26.39 22.51
N PHE A 511 11.86 27.52 22.22
CA PHE A 511 10.57 27.53 21.55
C PHE A 511 10.62 26.86 20.17
N LEU A 512 11.57 27.26 19.31
CA LEU A 512 11.71 26.72 17.96
C LEU A 512 11.99 25.20 18.00
N ARG A 513 12.86 24.75 18.90
CA ARG A 513 13.15 23.32 19.08
C ARG A 513 11.92 22.53 19.49
N ARG A 514 11.19 23.01 20.51
CA ARG A 514 9.96 22.37 20.99
C ARG A 514 8.90 22.31 19.89
N LEU A 515 8.68 23.43 19.21
CA LEU A 515 7.71 23.54 18.12
C LEU A 515 8.06 22.59 16.97
N SER A 516 9.32 22.53 16.53
CA SER A 516 9.77 21.63 15.47
C SER A 516 9.53 20.16 15.84
N LEU A 517 9.82 19.77 17.08
CA LEU A 517 9.59 18.41 17.56
C LEU A 517 8.10 18.05 17.65
N ASP A 518 7.25 18.97 18.11
CA ASP A 518 5.81 18.75 18.25
C ASP A 518 5.03 18.84 16.93
N THR A 519 5.58 19.52 15.92
CA THR A 519 4.95 19.66 14.60
C THR A 519 5.46 18.63 13.63
N ILE A 520 6.74 18.66 13.30
CA ILE A 520 7.36 17.85 12.24
C ILE A 520 8.16 16.66 12.75
N GLY A 521 8.20 16.46 14.07
CA GLY A 521 8.81 15.27 14.66
C GLY A 521 10.33 15.23 14.64
N THR A 522 11.00 16.34 14.32
CA THR A 522 12.47 16.42 14.27
C THR A 522 12.97 17.71 14.90
N ILE A 523 14.22 17.74 15.32
CA ILE A 523 14.90 19.00 15.64
C ILE A 523 14.91 19.91 14.40
N PRO A 524 14.95 21.24 14.56
CA PRO A 524 14.96 22.14 13.40
C PRO A 524 16.24 21.92 12.57
N SER A 525 16.10 21.97 11.24
CA SER A 525 17.24 21.97 10.34
C SER A 525 18.02 23.27 10.45
N GLN A 526 19.28 23.25 10.02
CA GLN A 526 20.12 24.46 9.99
C GLN A 526 19.44 25.62 9.24
N ASP A 527 18.92 25.35 8.03
CA ASP A 527 18.19 26.35 7.23
C ASP A 527 16.99 26.97 7.97
N LEU A 528 16.30 26.19 8.82
CA LEU A 528 15.17 26.68 9.59
C LEU A 528 15.64 27.59 10.74
N ILE A 529 16.75 27.24 11.40
CA ILE A 529 17.35 28.08 12.45
C ILE A 529 17.79 29.41 11.86
N GLU A 530 18.50 29.39 10.73
CA GLU A 530 19.01 30.60 10.06
C GLU A 530 17.87 31.51 9.59
N GLU A 531 16.84 30.95 8.95
CA GLU A 531 15.67 31.74 8.53
C GLU A 531 14.90 32.32 9.72
N PHE A 532 14.77 31.56 10.81
CA PHE A 532 14.13 32.04 12.04
C PHE A 532 14.91 33.22 12.64
N THR A 533 16.24 33.09 12.78
CA THR A 533 17.10 34.17 13.29
C THR A 533 17.06 35.39 12.39
N ARG A 534 17.13 35.22 11.07
CA ARG A 534 17.03 36.31 10.10
C ARG A 534 15.72 37.11 10.26
N ARG A 535 14.60 36.43 10.52
CA ARG A 535 13.31 37.10 10.77
C ARG A 535 13.27 37.88 12.07
N GLN A 536 13.89 37.34 13.13
CA GLN A 536 14.04 38.07 14.39
C GLN A 536 14.85 39.35 14.19
N GLU A 537 15.95 39.28 13.43
CA GLU A 537 16.81 40.44 13.13
C GLU A 537 16.07 41.52 12.31
N LEU A 538 15.09 41.12 11.50
CA LEU A 538 14.19 42.03 10.77
C LEU A 538 13.05 42.62 11.62
N GLY A 539 12.93 42.21 12.90
CA GLY A 539 11.85 42.65 13.79
C GLY A 539 10.48 42.05 13.46
N GLU A 540 10.44 40.94 12.70
CA GLU A 540 9.21 40.20 12.42
C GLU A 540 8.80 39.31 13.61
N ASP A 541 7.53 38.90 13.66
CA ASP A 541 7.08 37.86 14.61
C ASP A 541 7.55 36.48 14.15
N ALA A 542 8.81 36.16 14.45
CA ALA A 542 9.45 34.91 14.06
C ALA A 542 8.75 33.67 14.66
N ARG A 543 8.17 33.78 15.87
CA ARG A 543 7.41 32.68 16.48
C ARG A 543 6.14 32.38 15.68
N GLN A 544 5.38 33.41 15.35
CA GLN A 544 4.17 33.25 14.54
C GLN A 544 4.49 32.68 13.15
N TRP A 545 5.54 33.20 12.50
CA TRP A 545 6.00 32.66 11.22
C TRP A 545 6.38 31.18 11.33
N ALA A 546 7.14 30.78 12.35
CA ALA A 546 7.57 29.39 12.53
C ALA A 546 6.38 28.44 12.74
N ILE A 547 5.36 28.88 13.49
CA ILE A 547 4.12 28.11 13.67
C ILE A 547 3.45 27.85 12.34
N ASP A 548 3.28 28.90 11.52
CA ASP A 548 2.62 28.79 10.22
C ASP A 548 3.45 27.94 9.25
N TYR A 549 4.75 28.20 9.19
CA TYR A 549 5.68 27.47 8.32
C TYR A 549 5.73 25.97 8.63
N LEU A 550 5.83 25.58 9.90
CA LEU A 550 5.97 24.18 10.30
C LEU A 550 4.67 23.38 10.16
N LEU A 551 3.51 24.02 10.40
CA LEU A 551 2.21 23.37 10.21
C LEU A 551 1.92 23.03 8.74
N GLU A 552 2.52 23.74 7.80
CA GLU A 552 2.38 23.47 6.36
C GLU A 552 3.34 22.39 5.84
N LYS A 553 4.32 21.94 6.62
CA LYS A 553 5.28 20.92 6.18
C LYS A 553 4.71 19.51 6.23
N ASP A 554 5.12 18.69 5.25
CA ASP A 554 4.81 17.26 5.19
C ASP A 554 5.29 16.49 6.44
N GLY A 555 6.28 17.02 7.17
CA GLY A 555 6.71 16.48 8.45
C GLY A 555 5.59 16.38 9.49
N TRP A 556 4.53 17.20 9.40
CA TRP A 556 3.31 17.02 10.20
C TRP A 556 2.74 15.62 10.04
N ALA A 557 2.63 15.15 8.80
CA ALA A 557 2.12 13.81 8.51
C ALA A 557 3.08 12.74 9.00
N ASP A 558 4.40 12.93 8.84
CA ASP A 558 5.41 11.99 9.34
C ASP A 558 5.30 11.82 10.87
N HIS A 559 5.17 12.92 11.61
CA HIS A 559 5.07 12.91 13.07
C HIS A 559 3.75 12.33 13.58
N TRP A 560 2.64 12.57 12.88
CA TRP A 560 1.32 12.10 13.30
C TRP A 560 0.99 10.68 12.87
N THR A 561 1.63 10.16 11.81
CA THR A 561 1.34 8.81 11.32
C THR A 561 1.70 7.75 12.34
N SER A 562 2.87 7.82 12.99
CA SER A 562 3.25 6.83 14.02
C SER A 562 2.26 6.76 15.18
N TYR A 563 1.76 7.91 15.63
CA TYR A 563 0.73 7.96 16.66
C TYR A 563 -0.57 7.29 16.22
N TRP A 564 -1.03 7.55 15.00
CA TRP A 564 -2.24 6.92 14.48
C TRP A 564 -2.05 5.44 14.16
N GLN A 565 -0.82 4.98 13.84
CA GLN A 565 -0.52 3.55 13.76
C GLN A 565 -0.74 2.85 15.11
N ASP A 566 -0.36 3.50 16.21
CA ASP A 566 -0.60 3.00 17.56
C ASP A 566 -2.08 3.01 17.94
N VAL A 567 -2.75 4.15 17.80
CA VAL A 567 -4.16 4.31 18.19
C VAL A 567 -5.09 3.42 17.37
N LEU A 568 -4.77 3.19 16.08
CA LEU A 568 -5.58 2.37 15.18
C LEU A 568 -5.13 0.91 15.11
N ALA A 569 -4.19 0.48 15.95
CA ALA A 569 -3.66 -0.89 15.97
C ALA A 569 -3.20 -1.35 14.57
N GLU A 570 -2.41 -0.52 13.90
CA GLU A 570 -1.80 -0.85 12.62
C GLU A 570 -0.69 -1.88 12.82
N ASN A 571 -0.91 -3.09 12.32
CA ASN A 571 -0.12 -4.26 12.61
C ASN A 571 0.50 -4.86 11.34
N PRO A 572 1.69 -4.42 10.93
CA PRO A 572 2.35 -4.88 9.72
C PRO A 572 3.08 -6.21 9.92
N ASN A 573 2.79 -7.21 9.08
CA ASN A 573 3.66 -8.37 8.93
C ASN A 573 4.03 -8.60 7.45
N ILE A 574 5.33 -8.63 7.17
CA ILE A 574 5.88 -8.76 5.81
C ILE A 574 5.90 -10.20 5.28
N VAL A 575 5.77 -11.21 6.14
CA VAL A 575 5.71 -12.65 5.78
C VAL A 575 4.45 -13.28 6.32
N ASN A 576 3.75 -14.05 5.48
CA ASN A 576 2.53 -14.76 5.85
C ASN A 576 1.60 -13.86 6.68
N PRO A 577 1.04 -12.81 6.06
CA PRO A 577 0.23 -11.78 6.72
C PRO A 577 -1.12 -12.31 7.21
N THR A 578 -1.13 -13.41 7.94
CA THR A 578 -2.34 -14.16 8.27
C THR A 578 -2.92 -13.78 9.61
N LEU A 579 -2.22 -13.07 10.50
CA LEU A 579 -2.71 -12.71 11.83
C LEU A 579 -2.87 -11.20 11.96
N ASN A 580 -4.10 -10.70 11.79
CA ASN A 580 -4.45 -9.28 11.95
C ASN A 580 -3.55 -8.29 11.17
N ASN A 581 -3.11 -8.64 9.95
CA ASN A 581 -2.20 -7.79 9.20
C ASN A 581 -2.91 -6.60 8.54
N THR A 582 -2.87 -5.44 9.19
CA THR A 582 -3.40 -4.18 8.68
C THR A 582 -2.31 -3.26 8.10
N GLY A 583 -1.07 -3.73 8.01
CA GLY A 583 0.11 -3.06 7.43
C GLY A 583 -0.12 -1.86 6.49
N PRO A 584 -0.74 -2.10 5.32
CA PRO A 584 -0.70 -1.14 4.21
C PRO A 584 -1.53 0.14 4.42
N PHE A 585 -2.61 0.15 5.21
CA PHE A 585 -3.48 1.34 5.32
C PHE A 585 -2.78 2.54 5.98
N ARG A 586 -1.59 2.34 6.57
CA ARG A 586 -0.68 3.42 7.02
C ARG A 586 -0.44 4.49 5.96
N TRP A 587 -0.40 4.10 4.69
CA TRP A 587 -0.15 5.06 3.60
C TRP A 587 -1.33 5.99 3.40
N TRP A 588 -2.57 5.52 3.61
CA TRP A 588 -3.74 6.37 3.64
C TRP A 588 -3.76 7.29 4.87
N ILE A 589 -3.27 6.84 6.04
CA ILE A 589 -3.12 7.72 7.21
C ILE A 589 -2.20 8.89 6.85
N HIS A 590 -1.02 8.57 6.30
CA HIS A 590 -0.01 9.56 5.91
C HIS A 590 -0.53 10.52 4.83
N GLU A 591 -1.11 10.01 3.74
CA GLU A 591 -1.72 10.82 2.68
C GLU A 591 -2.83 11.72 3.23
N SER A 592 -3.67 11.21 4.14
CA SER A 592 -4.76 12.01 4.74
C SER A 592 -4.25 13.18 5.59
N LEU A 593 -3.10 13.02 6.26
CA LEU A 593 -2.47 14.09 7.04
C LEU A 593 -1.68 15.07 6.16
N ILE A 594 -1.08 14.58 5.07
CA ILE A 594 -0.42 15.38 4.02
C ILE A 594 -1.43 16.31 3.35
N ASP A 595 -2.61 15.79 3.02
CA ASP A 595 -3.69 16.53 2.36
C ASP A 595 -4.52 17.36 3.36
N ASN A 596 -4.12 17.40 4.64
CA ASN A 596 -4.83 18.06 5.74
C ASN A 596 -6.33 17.72 5.80
N LYS A 597 -6.69 16.45 5.64
CA LYS A 597 -8.09 16.03 5.66
C LYS A 597 -8.73 16.38 7.03
N PRO A 598 -9.90 17.02 7.02
CA PRO A 598 -10.75 17.17 8.20
C PRO A 598 -10.94 15.87 8.96
N MET A 599 -10.90 15.92 10.29
CA MET A 599 -10.94 14.69 11.09
C MET A 599 -12.27 13.93 10.99
N ASP A 600 -13.38 14.61 10.72
CA ASP A 600 -14.67 13.94 10.46
C ASP A 600 -14.64 13.15 9.15
N ARG A 601 -13.98 13.69 8.11
CA ARG A 601 -13.70 12.97 6.86
C ARG A 601 -12.75 11.80 7.09
N PHE A 602 -11.64 12.01 7.80
CA PHE A 602 -10.67 10.95 8.12
C PHE A 602 -11.37 9.74 8.76
N VAL A 603 -12.19 9.97 9.79
CA VAL A 603 -12.90 8.91 10.50
C VAL A 603 -13.98 8.27 9.63
N THR A 604 -14.68 9.05 8.81
CA THR A 604 -15.68 8.52 7.90
C THR A 604 -15.04 7.60 6.86
N GLU A 605 -13.95 8.00 6.20
CA GLU A 605 -13.23 7.16 5.24
C GLU A 605 -12.69 5.87 5.89
N LEU A 606 -12.14 5.96 7.11
CA LEU A 606 -11.68 4.81 7.89
C LEU A 606 -12.81 3.80 8.16
N ILE A 607 -13.98 4.29 8.60
CA ILE A 607 -15.15 3.45 8.93
C ILE A 607 -15.76 2.84 7.68
N MET A 608 -15.81 3.59 6.58
CA MET A 608 -16.32 3.08 5.30
C MET A 608 -15.44 1.93 4.77
N MET A 609 -14.13 1.96 5.06
CA MET A 609 -13.13 0.96 4.68
C MET A 609 -13.17 0.67 3.16
N GLU A 610 -13.17 1.75 2.37
CA GLU A 610 -13.21 1.69 0.90
C GLU A 610 -11.80 1.62 0.30
N GLY A 611 -11.73 1.33 -1.00
CA GLY A 611 -10.51 1.34 -1.79
C GLY A 611 -9.61 0.11 -1.60
N SER A 612 -8.29 0.30 -1.75
CA SER A 612 -7.32 -0.78 -1.77
C SER A 612 -7.17 -1.46 -0.42
N ARG A 613 -7.22 -2.80 -0.41
CA ARG A 613 -6.91 -3.60 0.78
C ARG A 613 -5.42 -3.76 1.02
N PHE A 614 -4.60 -3.77 -0.03
CA PHE A 614 -3.20 -4.21 0.05
C PHE A 614 -2.17 -3.16 -0.37
N TYR A 615 -2.58 -2.11 -1.08
CA TYR A 615 -1.70 -1.04 -1.58
C TYR A 615 -1.92 0.29 -0.85
N GLY A 616 -2.67 0.27 0.25
CA GLY A 616 -2.72 1.36 1.23
C GLY A 616 -3.94 2.26 1.16
N GLY A 617 -5.12 1.69 0.85
CA GLY A 617 -6.41 2.34 1.11
C GLY A 617 -7.01 1.95 2.48
N PRO A 618 -8.07 2.64 2.92
CA PRO A 618 -8.80 2.35 4.17
C PRO A 618 -9.32 0.92 4.29
N ALA A 619 -9.62 0.25 3.17
CA ALA A 619 -10.03 -1.16 3.17
C ALA A 619 -9.01 -2.08 3.84
N GLY A 620 -7.72 -1.68 3.90
CA GLY A 620 -6.69 -2.39 4.66
C GLY A 620 -6.97 -2.46 6.17
N PHE A 621 -7.73 -1.50 6.73
CA PHE A 621 -8.13 -1.52 8.14
C PHE A 621 -9.07 -2.69 8.46
N ALA A 622 -9.88 -3.13 7.49
CA ALA A 622 -10.77 -4.29 7.62
C ALA A 622 -10.02 -5.63 7.63
N VAL A 623 -8.75 -5.66 7.22
CA VAL A 623 -7.96 -6.89 7.13
C VAL A 623 -7.67 -7.40 8.53
N ALA A 624 -8.25 -8.55 8.87
CA ALA A 624 -8.00 -9.22 10.12
C ALA A 624 -8.08 -10.74 9.91
N SER A 625 -7.19 -11.24 9.04
CA SER A 625 -7.03 -12.67 8.79
C SER A 625 -6.82 -13.43 10.12
N GLN A 626 -7.37 -14.65 10.18
CA GLN A 626 -7.35 -15.53 11.36
C GLN A 626 -8.04 -14.98 12.62
N ASN A 627 -8.80 -13.88 12.51
CA ASN A 627 -9.76 -13.42 13.51
C ASN A 627 -11.16 -13.95 13.16
N ASP A 628 -11.86 -14.49 14.15
CA ASP A 628 -13.19 -15.09 14.05
C ASP A 628 -14.32 -14.04 13.98
N VAL A 629 -14.11 -12.84 14.54
CA VAL A 629 -15.01 -11.66 14.40
C VAL A 629 -14.16 -10.40 14.23
N PRO A 630 -13.56 -10.19 13.05
CA PRO A 630 -12.62 -9.11 12.81
C PRO A 630 -13.20 -7.73 13.10
N LEU A 631 -14.50 -7.53 12.85
CA LEU A 631 -15.15 -6.23 12.97
C LEU A 631 -15.50 -5.86 14.42
N ALA A 632 -15.62 -6.83 15.33
CA ALA A 632 -15.69 -6.54 16.76
C ALA A 632 -14.36 -5.94 17.26
N ALA A 633 -13.22 -6.47 16.78
CA ALA A 633 -11.92 -5.85 17.08
C ALA A 633 -11.83 -4.42 16.53
N LYS A 634 -12.35 -4.16 15.32
CA LYS A 634 -12.38 -2.80 14.73
C LYS A 634 -13.35 -1.87 15.46
N ALA A 635 -14.49 -2.35 15.91
CA ALA A 635 -15.45 -1.58 16.69
C ALA A 635 -14.82 -1.07 17.99
N HIS A 636 -14.12 -1.94 18.73
CA HIS A 636 -13.36 -1.55 19.91
C HIS A 636 -12.30 -0.48 19.59
N ILE A 637 -11.51 -0.66 18.54
CA ILE A 637 -10.49 0.31 18.12
C ILE A 637 -11.12 1.69 17.83
N ILE A 638 -12.21 1.71 17.05
CA ILE A 638 -12.91 2.95 16.67
C ILE A 638 -13.49 3.65 17.89
N GLY A 639 -14.18 2.94 18.77
CA GLY A 639 -14.79 3.56 19.96
C GLY A 639 -13.74 4.09 20.96
N GLN A 640 -12.63 3.37 21.14
CA GLN A 640 -11.55 3.86 21.99
C GLN A 640 -10.84 5.08 21.37
N ALA A 641 -10.57 5.05 20.06
CA ALA A 641 -9.86 6.11 19.35
C ALA A 641 -10.67 7.42 19.31
N PHE A 642 -11.98 7.35 19.04
CA PHE A 642 -12.78 8.51 18.68
C PHE A 642 -13.91 8.85 19.67
N LEU A 643 -14.26 7.95 20.59
CA LEU A 643 -15.27 8.19 21.63
C LEU A 643 -14.71 8.09 23.06
N GLY A 644 -13.50 7.56 23.25
CA GLY A 644 -12.91 7.35 24.57
C GLY A 644 -13.58 6.24 25.38
N VAL A 645 -14.17 5.25 24.69
CA VAL A 645 -14.95 4.15 25.29
C VAL A 645 -14.14 2.84 25.26
N GLN A 646 -14.04 2.16 26.41
CA GLN A 646 -13.29 0.91 26.56
C GLN A 646 -14.16 -0.32 26.34
N MET A 647 -14.00 -0.95 25.18
CA MET A 647 -14.82 -2.11 24.78
C MET A 647 -14.02 -3.40 24.61
N GLN A 648 -12.77 -3.45 25.06
CA GLN A 648 -11.92 -4.62 24.84
C GLN A 648 -12.45 -5.86 25.58
N CYS A 649 -12.87 -5.71 26.84
CA CYS A 649 -13.47 -6.79 27.64
C CYS A 649 -14.80 -7.26 27.07
N ALA A 650 -15.57 -6.34 26.47
CA ALA A 650 -16.84 -6.59 25.77
C ALA A 650 -16.73 -7.61 24.62
N ARG A 651 -15.52 -8.06 24.26
CA ARG A 651 -15.30 -9.12 23.28
C ARG A 651 -15.87 -10.47 23.72
N CYS A 652 -15.72 -10.82 25.00
CA CYS A 652 -16.03 -12.17 25.51
C CYS A 652 -17.14 -12.20 26.57
N HIS A 653 -17.36 -11.10 27.26
CA HIS A 653 -18.35 -10.93 28.33
C HIS A 653 -18.68 -9.43 28.45
N ASP A 654 -19.71 -9.02 29.18
CA ASP A 654 -19.96 -7.60 29.44
C ASP A 654 -18.79 -6.99 30.20
N ALA A 655 -18.43 -5.74 29.91
CA ALA A 655 -17.28 -5.12 30.56
C ALA A 655 -17.53 -5.00 32.08
N PRO A 656 -16.67 -5.58 32.93
CA PRO A 656 -16.92 -5.65 34.37
C PRO A 656 -16.67 -4.31 35.08
N PHE A 657 -15.95 -3.41 34.41
CA PHE A 657 -15.54 -2.12 34.95
C PHE A 657 -15.98 -0.96 34.05
N HIS A 658 -16.83 -1.18 33.04
CA HIS A 658 -17.27 -0.13 32.11
C HIS A 658 -18.75 -0.35 31.79
N ASP A 659 -19.47 0.72 31.49
CA ASP A 659 -20.91 0.68 31.18
C ASP A 659 -21.15 0.25 29.71
N VAL A 660 -20.46 -0.80 29.27
CA VAL A 660 -20.55 -1.36 27.92
C VAL A 660 -20.75 -2.87 27.98
N THR A 661 -21.75 -3.35 27.27
CA THR A 661 -22.09 -4.77 27.18
C THR A 661 -21.44 -5.43 25.97
N GLN A 662 -21.40 -6.77 25.98
CA GLN A 662 -21.03 -7.54 24.79
C GLN A 662 -21.99 -7.26 23.63
N GLN A 663 -23.27 -7.00 23.93
CA GLN A 663 -24.27 -6.61 22.94
C GLN A 663 -23.86 -5.32 22.21
N ASP A 664 -23.41 -4.29 22.92
CA ASP A 664 -23.02 -3.01 22.32
C ASP A 664 -21.85 -3.15 21.34
N LEU A 665 -20.82 -3.90 21.73
CA LEU A 665 -19.67 -4.16 20.85
C LEU A 665 -20.10 -4.90 19.58
N PHE A 666 -20.94 -5.93 19.71
CA PHE A 666 -21.41 -6.72 18.57
C PHE A 666 -22.41 -5.95 17.71
N SER A 667 -23.20 -5.02 18.27
CA SER A 667 -24.05 -4.11 17.50
C SER A 667 -23.22 -3.21 16.59
N LEU A 668 -22.14 -2.62 17.10
CA LEU A 668 -21.17 -1.87 16.29
C LEU A 668 -20.46 -2.75 15.26
N ALA A 669 -20.09 -3.98 15.63
CA ALA A 669 -19.50 -4.94 14.70
C ALA A 669 -20.45 -5.26 13.54
N ALA A 670 -21.74 -5.46 13.82
CA ALA A 670 -22.79 -5.67 12.82
C ALA A 670 -22.97 -4.44 11.92
N MET A 671 -22.92 -3.22 12.48
CA MET A 671 -22.91 -1.99 11.67
C MET A 671 -21.72 -1.94 10.71
N LEU A 672 -20.52 -2.28 11.19
CA LEU A 672 -19.32 -2.41 10.37
C LEU A 672 -19.41 -3.56 9.36
N LYS A 673 -20.22 -4.59 9.62
CA LYS A 673 -20.38 -5.74 8.72
C LYS A 673 -21.41 -5.50 7.62
N ARG A 674 -22.28 -4.49 7.79
CA ARG A 674 -23.47 -4.22 6.96
C ARG A 674 -24.54 -5.30 7.02
N LYS A 675 -24.53 -6.10 8.07
CA LYS A 675 -25.50 -7.17 8.34
C LYS A 675 -25.30 -7.68 9.76
N GLU A 676 -26.16 -8.58 10.18
CA GLU A 676 -26.07 -9.22 11.50
C GLU A 676 -24.70 -9.91 11.74
N GLU A 677 -24.22 -9.81 12.97
CA GLU A 677 -22.99 -10.44 13.44
C GLU A 677 -23.30 -11.56 14.43
N SER A 678 -22.67 -12.72 14.24
CA SER A 678 -22.88 -13.89 15.09
C SER A 678 -21.78 -13.95 16.15
N VAL A 679 -22.13 -14.24 17.40
CA VAL A 679 -21.15 -14.46 18.47
C VAL A 679 -20.52 -15.85 18.33
N PRO A 680 -19.22 -15.99 18.03
CA PRO A 680 -18.59 -17.31 17.91
C PRO A 680 -18.31 -17.92 19.28
N LYS A 681 -18.04 -19.23 19.29
CA LYS A 681 -17.69 -19.98 20.52
C LYS A 681 -16.43 -19.46 21.23
N THR A 682 -15.53 -18.82 20.50
CA THR A 682 -14.30 -18.21 20.98
C THR A 682 -14.52 -16.83 21.61
N SER A 683 -15.71 -16.23 21.46
CA SER A 683 -16.12 -14.96 22.09
C SER A 683 -16.98 -15.19 23.34
N THR A 684 -16.63 -16.19 24.14
CA THR A 684 -17.20 -16.41 25.47
C THR A 684 -16.11 -16.97 26.38
N VAL A 685 -16.22 -16.74 27.68
CA VAL A 685 -15.24 -17.27 28.63
C VAL A 685 -15.48 -18.76 28.84
N THR A 686 -14.49 -19.59 28.53
CA THR A 686 -14.54 -21.04 28.81
C THR A 686 -14.27 -21.30 30.29
N VAL A 687 -15.25 -21.81 31.02
CA VAL A 687 -15.09 -22.27 32.40
C VAL A 687 -14.55 -23.71 32.38
N SER A 688 -13.38 -23.96 32.97
CA SER A 688 -12.91 -25.33 33.19
C SER A 688 -13.78 -26.02 34.23
N ALA A 689 -14.04 -27.32 34.09
CA ALA A 689 -14.92 -28.08 35.00
C ALA A 689 -14.56 -27.94 36.49
N ASP A 690 -13.28 -27.70 36.80
CA ASP A 690 -12.74 -27.57 38.17
C ASP A 690 -12.25 -26.15 38.52
N GLY A 691 -12.50 -25.14 37.67
CA GLY A 691 -11.99 -23.78 37.85
C GLY A 691 -13.01 -22.82 38.47
N PRO A 692 -12.57 -21.72 39.13
CA PRO A 692 -13.48 -20.69 39.61
C PRO A 692 -14.25 -20.07 38.44
N ILE A 693 -15.57 -19.95 38.60
CA ILE A 693 -16.44 -19.25 37.62
C ILE A 693 -16.03 -17.77 37.63
N PRO A 694 -15.65 -17.18 36.47
CA PRO A 694 -15.35 -15.76 36.41
C PRO A 694 -16.61 -14.95 36.73
N ASN A 695 -16.51 -14.03 37.69
CA ASN A 695 -17.60 -13.17 38.15
C ASN A 695 -17.85 -12.01 37.18
N VAL A 696 -18.14 -12.32 35.92
CA VAL A 696 -18.41 -11.35 34.86
C VAL A 696 -19.73 -11.69 34.17
N PRO A 697 -20.63 -10.71 33.93
CA PRO A 697 -21.89 -10.98 33.25
C PRO A 697 -21.64 -11.41 31.79
N ILE A 698 -22.30 -12.46 31.34
CA ILE A 698 -22.29 -12.90 29.93
C ILE A 698 -23.73 -12.86 29.44
N THR A 699 -24.09 -11.79 28.73
CA THR A 699 -25.45 -11.58 28.22
C THR A 699 -25.71 -12.26 26.88
N LEU A 700 -24.68 -12.48 26.04
CA LEU A 700 -24.82 -13.18 24.76
C LEU A 700 -24.25 -14.60 24.81
N LYS A 701 -25.07 -15.55 24.34
CA LYS A 701 -24.66 -16.96 24.19
C LYS A 701 -23.93 -17.16 22.86
N PRO A 702 -22.98 -18.10 22.76
CA PRO A 702 -22.43 -18.52 21.48
C PRO A 702 -23.54 -18.89 20.48
N GLY A 703 -23.44 -18.35 19.27
CA GLY A 703 -24.45 -18.47 18.21
C GLY A 703 -25.54 -17.39 18.23
N ALA A 704 -25.59 -16.52 19.24
CA ALA A 704 -26.49 -15.36 19.23
C ALA A 704 -26.20 -14.48 18.01
N VAL A 705 -27.27 -13.97 17.40
CA VAL A 705 -27.23 -13.12 16.21
C VAL A 705 -27.59 -11.71 16.63
N VAL A 706 -26.69 -10.77 16.38
CA VAL A 706 -26.80 -9.37 16.79
C VAL A 706 -27.04 -8.49 15.57
N ALA A 707 -28.11 -7.70 15.63
CA ALA A 707 -28.48 -6.75 14.59
C ALA A 707 -27.60 -5.49 14.62
N PRO A 708 -27.41 -4.80 13.47
CA PRO A 708 -26.69 -3.54 13.42
C PRO A 708 -27.47 -2.42 14.12
N GLU A 709 -26.92 -1.90 15.22
CA GLU A 709 -27.54 -0.84 16.02
C GLU A 709 -26.48 0.08 16.64
N TRP A 710 -26.83 1.36 16.82
CA TRP A 710 -26.00 2.33 17.53
C TRP A 710 -26.29 2.27 19.04
N PRO A 711 -25.33 1.89 19.89
CA PRO A 711 -25.60 1.61 21.30
C PRO A 711 -25.53 2.83 22.23
N PHE A 712 -25.11 4.01 21.75
CA PHE A 712 -24.84 5.19 22.60
C PHE A 712 -25.80 6.36 22.34
N PRO A 713 -27.12 6.20 22.55
CA PRO A 713 -28.10 7.26 22.25
C PRO A 713 -27.84 8.55 23.04
N GLU A 714 -27.25 8.47 24.23
CA GLU A 714 -26.91 9.59 25.10
C GLU A 714 -25.84 10.52 24.52
N LEU A 715 -25.02 10.04 23.58
CA LEU A 715 -24.01 10.85 22.89
C LEU A 715 -24.62 11.74 21.79
N LEU A 716 -25.92 11.65 21.49
CA LEU A 716 -26.55 12.38 20.39
C LEU A 716 -27.60 13.37 20.90
N SER A 717 -27.31 14.68 20.81
CA SER A 717 -28.23 15.74 21.26
C SER A 717 -29.02 16.40 20.11
N GLN A 718 -28.33 16.71 19.02
CA GLN A 718 -28.89 17.22 17.75
C GLN A 718 -28.30 16.39 16.61
N ARG A 719 -28.87 16.46 15.39
CA ARG A 719 -28.42 15.62 14.27
C ARG A 719 -28.23 16.44 13.01
N LEU A 720 -27.29 16.01 12.17
CA LEU A 720 -27.20 16.51 10.80
C LEU A 720 -28.50 16.23 10.02
N PRO A 721 -28.88 17.10 9.06
CA PRO A 721 -29.91 16.80 8.09
C PRO A 721 -29.61 15.50 7.35
N GLU A 722 -30.64 14.66 7.13
CA GLU A 722 -30.50 13.36 6.46
C GLU A 722 -29.88 13.49 5.05
N ALA A 723 -30.18 14.57 4.34
CA ALA A 723 -29.59 14.88 3.02
C ALA A 723 -28.06 15.08 3.04
N LEU A 724 -27.46 15.33 4.21
CA LEU A 724 -26.02 15.45 4.40
C LEU A 724 -25.39 14.16 4.92
N MET A 725 -26.19 13.15 5.26
CA MET A 725 -25.70 11.83 5.64
C MET A 725 -25.41 10.99 4.39
N ARG A 726 -24.15 10.56 4.25
CA ARG A 726 -23.73 9.68 3.16
C ARG A 726 -24.33 8.28 3.35
N GLY A 727 -24.61 7.58 2.25
CA GLY A 727 -24.87 6.14 2.27
C GLY A 727 -26.28 5.69 2.66
N GLY A 728 -27.19 6.61 3.01
CA GLY A 728 -28.60 6.29 3.30
C GLY A 728 -28.76 5.18 4.35
N VAL A 729 -29.25 4.02 3.92
CA VAL A 729 -29.44 2.82 4.77
C VAL A 729 -28.16 2.00 5.03
N ASP A 730 -27.00 2.40 4.49
CA ASP A 730 -25.71 1.76 4.79
C ASP A 730 -25.35 1.95 6.27
N THR A 731 -25.26 0.85 7.02
CA THR A 731 -24.98 0.88 8.45
C THR A 731 -23.56 1.35 8.77
N ARG A 732 -22.58 1.19 7.86
CA ARG A 732 -21.24 1.80 8.05
C ARG A 732 -21.31 3.31 7.98
N ALA A 733 -22.04 3.82 6.99
CA ALA A 733 -22.20 5.24 6.80
C ALA A 733 -23.02 5.86 7.95
N THR A 734 -24.02 5.13 8.43
CA THR A 734 -24.76 5.48 9.67
C THR A 734 -23.82 5.56 10.87
N LEU A 735 -22.97 4.54 11.09
CA LEU A 735 -22.00 4.54 12.19
C LEU A 735 -21.03 5.73 12.10
N ALA A 736 -20.44 5.95 10.93
CA ALA A 736 -19.56 7.09 10.68
C ALA A 736 -20.27 8.42 10.97
N SER A 737 -21.52 8.56 10.52
CA SER A 737 -22.31 9.75 10.77
C SER A 737 -22.63 9.93 12.26
N LYS A 738 -22.91 8.88 13.03
CA LYS A 738 -23.17 9.00 14.48
C LYS A 738 -21.93 9.41 15.28
N ILE A 739 -20.77 8.89 14.91
CA ILE A 739 -19.50 9.27 15.54
C ILE A 739 -19.17 10.73 15.23
N THR A 740 -19.29 11.13 13.96
CA THR A 740 -18.85 12.45 13.50
C THR A 740 -19.94 13.53 13.58
N ASP A 741 -21.12 13.22 14.11
CA ASP A 741 -22.23 14.16 14.20
C ASP A 741 -21.83 15.39 15.06
N PRO A 742 -22.09 16.62 14.63
CA PRO A 742 -21.88 17.82 15.45
C PRO A 742 -22.66 17.81 16.77
N GLY A 743 -23.74 17.04 16.86
CA GLY A 743 -24.46 16.82 18.10
C GLY A 743 -23.84 15.82 19.06
N ASN A 744 -22.81 15.11 18.61
CA ASN A 744 -21.92 14.29 19.41
C ASN A 744 -20.66 15.08 19.78
N LEU A 745 -20.74 15.83 20.87
CA LEU A 745 -19.62 16.64 21.36
C LEU A 745 -18.45 15.79 21.88
N ARG A 746 -18.65 14.50 22.17
CA ARG A 746 -17.58 13.60 22.62
C ARG A 746 -16.50 13.48 21.56
N PHE A 747 -16.88 13.32 20.29
CA PHE A 747 -15.94 13.14 19.18
C PHE A 747 -14.89 14.26 19.06
N PRO A 748 -15.27 15.55 18.89
CA PRO A 748 -14.28 16.62 18.80
C PRO A 748 -13.50 16.80 20.11
N GLN A 749 -14.12 16.58 21.28
CA GLN A 749 -13.45 16.66 22.58
C GLN A 749 -12.35 15.59 22.73
N VAL A 750 -12.60 14.35 22.30
CA VAL A 750 -11.61 13.27 22.30
C VAL A 750 -10.41 13.63 21.42
N LEU A 751 -10.66 14.16 20.23
CA LEU A 751 -9.59 14.55 19.30
C LEU A 751 -8.71 15.69 19.84
N VAL A 752 -9.32 16.77 20.35
CA VAL A 752 -8.54 17.89 20.89
C VAL A 752 -7.83 17.52 22.20
N ASN A 753 -8.39 16.62 23.00
CA ASN A 753 -7.71 16.12 24.20
C ASN A 753 -6.47 15.30 23.85
N ARG A 754 -6.53 14.46 22.80
CA ARG A 754 -5.37 13.72 22.28
C ARG A 754 -4.30 14.67 21.75
N LEU A 755 -4.68 15.70 21.00
CA LEU A 755 -3.77 16.76 20.55
C LEU A 755 -3.13 17.49 21.74
N TRP A 756 -3.93 17.88 22.72
CA TRP A 756 -3.47 18.54 23.94
C TRP A 756 -2.49 17.66 24.72
N LYS A 757 -2.81 16.39 24.97
CA LYS A 757 -1.91 15.44 25.64
C LYS A 757 -0.57 15.35 24.91
N ARG A 758 -0.59 15.32 23.59
CA ARG A 758 0.64 15.20 22.79
C ARG A 758 1.52 16.44 22.86
N THR A 759 0.97 17.65 22.97
CA THR A 759 1.75 18.90 23.01
C THR A 759 2.10 19.32 24.44
N MET A 760 1.16 19.18 25.38
CA MET A 760 1.29 19.60 26.77
C MET A 760 1.79 18.49 27.70
N GLY A 761 1.81 17.22 27.26
CA GLY A 761 2.29 16.06 28.00
C GLY A 761 1.34 15.48 29.05
N TYR A 762 0.23 16.16 29.34
CA TYR A 762 -0.85 15.67 30.20
C TYR A 762 -2.22 16.03 29.60
N GLY A 763 -3.19 15.11 29.67
CA GLY A 763 -4.52 15.29 29.08
C GLY A 763 -5.40 16.23 29.90
N ILE A 764 -6.35 16.91 29.26
CA ILE A 764 -7.45 17.57 29.97
C ILE A 764 -8.38 16.50 30.58
N VAL A 765 -8.57 15.40 29.85
CA VAL A 765 -9.08 14.13 30.38
C VAL A 765 -7.94 13.13 30.37
N GLU A 766 -7.63 12.51 31.52
CA GLU A 766 -6.58 11.50 31.66
C GLU A 766 -7.13 10.26 32.37
N PRO A 767 -6.88 9.03 31.85
CA PRO A 767 -6.19 8.73 30.59
C PRO A 767 -7.02 9.12 29.34
N VAL A 768 -6.36 9.30 28.18
CA VAL A 768 -7.01 9.86 26.97
C VAL A 768 -8.00 8.89 26.30
N GLU A 769 -7.89 7.61 26.62
CA GLU A 769 -8.66 6.50 26.03
C GLU A 769 -9.80 5.98 26.90
N ASP A 770 -9.89 6.35 28.17
CA ASP A 770 -10.96 5.93 29.09
C ASP A 770 -11.61 7.17 29.71
N TRP A 771 -12.74 7.57 29.14
CA TRP A 771 -13.47 8.76 29.56
C TRP A 771 -14.56 8.46 30.59
N GLU A 772 -14.84 7.17 30.86
CA GLU A 772 -15.77 6.76 31.91
C GLU A 772 -15.12 6.90 33.29
N HIS A 773 -13.84 6.51 33.41
CA HIS A 773 -13.05 6.64 34.64
C HIS A 773 -12.04 7.78 34.61
N GLY A 774 -11.86 8.43 33.45
CA GLY A 774 -10.92 9.53 33.29
C GLY A 774 -11.32 10.77 34.08
N THR A 775 -10.32 11.48 34.61
CA THR A 775 -10.57 12.75 35.33
C THR A 775 -10.54 13.92 34.35
N ASN A 776 -11.67 14.60 34.16
CA ASN A 776 -11.74 15.84 33.39
C ASN A 776 -11.35 17.04 34.27
N ILE A 777 -10.13 17.53 34.09
CA ILE A 777 -9.57 18.57 34.95
C ILE A 777 -10.05 19.97 34.52
N ASP A 778 -10.35 20.23 33.25
CA ASP A 778 -10.92 21.52 32.83
C ASP A 778 -12.01 21.35 31.75
N PRO A 779 -13.27 21.10 32.19
CA PRO A 779 -14.39 20.90 31.27
C PRO A 779 -14.66 22.11 30.36
N HIS A 780 -14.34 23.32 30.81
CA HIS A 780 -14.59 24.54 30.05
C HIS A 780 -13.58 24.73 28.92
N LEU A 781 -12.29 24.46 29.19
CA LEU A 781 -11.27 24.45 28.15
C LEU A 781 -11.55 23.37 27.11
N LEU A 782 -11.95 22.18 27.56
CA LEU A 782 -12.26 21.06 26.68
C LEU A 782 -13.45 21.34 25.76
N ASP A 783 -14.53 21.91 26.30
CA ASP A 783 -15.70 22.33 25.52
C ASP A 783 -15.33 23.45 24.53
N PHE A 784 -14.51 24.42 24.94
CA PHE A 784 -13.99 25.45 24.04
C PHE A 784 -13.24 24.85 22.85
N LEU A 785 -12.20 24.05 23.10
CA LEU A 785 -11.38 23.47 22.04
C LEU A 785 -12.18 22.53 21.13
N GLY A 786 -13.08 21.71 21.69
CA GLY A 786 -13.92 20.81 20.91
C GLY A 786 -14.85 21.58 19.96
N ARG A 787 -15.43 22.70 20.41
CA ARG A 787 -16.27 23.54 19.55
C ARG A 787 -15.46 24.29 18.51
N GLU A 788 -14.30 24.83 18.85
CA GLU A 788 -13.41 25.45 17.88
C GLU A 788 -13.02 24.48 16.77
N LEU A 789 -12.83 23.18 17.08
CA LEU A 789 -12.55 22.17 16.06
C LEU A 789 -13.72 22.06 15.07
N VAL A 790 -14.96 21.94 15.55
CA VAL A 790 -16.14 21.85 14.68
C VAL A 790 -16.37 23.13 13.88
N MET A 791 -16.21 24.29 14.51
CA MET A 791 -16.40 25.61 13.88
C MET A 791 -15.39 25.87 12.76
N ASN A 792 -14.20 25.27 12.83
CA ASN A 792 -13.14 25.37 11.82
C ASN A 792 -13.06 24.10 10.94
N GLY A 793 -14.22 23.46 10.67
CA GLY A 793 -14.31 22.38 9.71
C GLY A 793 -13.55 21.11 10.09
N TYR A 794 -13.39 20.84 11.38
CA TYR A 794 -12.64 19.70 11.92
C TYR A 794 -11.16 19.68 11.54
N ASP A 795 -10.57 20.84 11.22
CA ASP A 795 -9.13 20.98 10.96
C ASP A 795 -8.33 20.93 12.27
N LEU A 796 -7.54 19.87 12.44
CA LEU A 796 -6.72 19.66 13.62
C LEU A 796 -5.55 20.66 13.72
N LYS A 797 -5.01 21.15 12.58
CA LYS A 797 -3.91 22.12 12.55
C LYS A 797 -4.35 23.48 13.04
N VAL A 798 -5.61 23.87 12.86
CA VAL A 798 -6.17 25.10 13.44
C VAL A 798 -6.10 25.06 14.97
N ILE A 799 -6.45 23.93 15.57
CA ILE A 799 -6.37 23.76 17.03
C ILE A 799 -4.91 23.68 17.50
N ALA A 800 -4.04 23.02 16.73
CA ALA A 800 -2.61 22.98 17.01
C ALA A 800 -2.01 24.39 17.02
N LYS A 801 -2.34 25.22 16.02
CA LYS A 801 -1.96 26.63 15.95
C LYS A 801 -2.40 27.42 17.18
N LEU A 802 -3.67 27.27 17.60
CA LEU A 802 -4.16 27.92 18.82
C LEU A 802 -3.37 27.52 20.07
N ILE A 803 -3.00 26.24 20.20
CA ILE A 803 -2.17 25.76 21.29
C ILE A 803 -0.77 26.38 21.21
N PHE A 804 -0.09 26.31 20.06
CA PHE A 804 1.27 26.81 19.90
C PHE A 804 1.41 28.33 20.09
N GLN A 805 0.38 29.08 19.73
CA GLN A 805 0.29 30.52 19.98
C GLN A 805 0.08 30.88 21.46
N SER A 806 -0.47 29.97 22.27
CA SER A 806 -0.76 30.27 23.67
C SER A 806 0.51 30.48 24.48
N HIS A 807 0.49 31.44 25.41
CA HIS A 807 1.57 31.56 26.39
C HIS A 807 1.70 30.28 27.21
N THR A 808 0.60 29.58 27.48
CA THR A 808 0.55 28.29 28.16
C THR A 808 1.49 27.27 27.53
N TYR A 809 1.45 27.10 26.20
CA TYR A 809 2.38 26.21 25.50
C TYR A 809 3.81 26.72 25.54
N GLN A 810 4.02 28.04 25.51
CA GLN A 810 5.35 28.67 25.43
C GLN A 810 6.05 28.83 26.79
N ARG A 811 5.44 28.34 27.88
CA ARG A 811 6.02 28.36 29.23
C ARG A 811 7.14 27.32 29.40
N GLN A 812 8.00 27.53 30.39
CA GLN A 812 8.97 26.54 30.84
C GLN A 812 8.25 25.25 31.27
N SER A 813 8.77 24.11 30.83
CA SER A 813 8.18 22.83 31.22
C SER A 813 8.40 22.50 32.68
N THR A 814 7.46 21.75 33.25
CA THR A 814 7.54 21.20 34.61
C THR A 814 7.81 19.70 34.57
N ASP A 815 8.41 19.20 35.65
CA ASP A 815 8.44 17.77 35.93
C ASP A 815 7.08 17.28 36.46
N LEU A 816 6.82 15.97 36.30
CA LEU A 816 5.61 15.30 36.79
C LEU A 816 5.60 15.31 38.33
N THR A 817 4.96 16.32 38.93
CA THR A 817 4.56 16.32 40.35
C THR A 817 3.04 16.45 40.43
N GLU A 818 2.38 15.66 41.30
CA GLU A 818 0.91 15.49 41.30
C GLU A 818 0.12 16.81 41.45
N SER A 819 0.65 17.80 42.18
CA SER A 819 -0.07 19.05 42.48
C SER A 819 -0.03 20.10 41.36
N GLY A 820 0.99 20.11 40.49
CA GLY A 820 1.14 21.09 39.40
C GLY A 820 0.44 20.69 38.09
N LEU A 821 0.20 19.40 37.90
CA LEU A 821 -0.38 18.84 36.66
C LEU A 821 -1.84 19.20 36.46
N GLN A 822 -2.59 19.43 37.55
CA GLN A 822 -4.01 19.74 37.43
C GLN A 822 -4.25 21.13 36.80
N ALA A 823 -3.36 22.11 36.97
CA ALA A 823 -3.60 23.50 36.57
C ALA A 823 -2.77 24.00 35.37
N PHE A 824 -1.91 23.16 34.76
CA PHE A 824 -1.04 23.51 33.62
C PHE A 824 -0.19 24.79 33.81
N VAL A 825 0.68 24.79 34.83
CA VAL A 825 1.70 25.87 35.03
C VAL A 825 2.62 26.05 33.81
N GLY A 826 2.79 24.99 33.01
CA GLY A 826 3.45 24.91 31.72
C GLY A 826 3.31 23.49 31.14
N PRO A 827 3.90 23.18 29.99
CA PRO A 827 3.94 21.80 29.47
C PRO A 827 4.69 20.86 30.41
N VAL A 828 4.40 19.57 30.33
CA VAL A 828 5.18 18.54 31.02
C VAL A 828 6.41 18.21 30.18
N ARG A 829 7.57 18.08 30.83
CA ARG A 829 8.80 17.60 30.19
C ARG A 829 8.57 16.20 29.62
N ARG A 830 8.82 16.01 28.33
CA ARG A 830 8.62 14.73 27.62
C ARG A 830 9.94 14.19 27.10
N GLN A 831 10.11 12.88 27.12
CA GLN A 831 11.16 12.23 26.33
C GLN A 831 10.74 12.26 24.85
N MET A 832 11.70 12.47 23.94
CA MET A 832 11.44 12.27 22.51
C MET A 832 10.92 10.86 22.25
N SER A 833 9.95 10.72 21.35
CA SER A 833 9.55 9.40 20.87
C SER A 833 10.72 8.72 20.14
N ALA A 834 10.66 7.39 20.04
CA ALA A 834 11.62 6.60 19.27
C ALA A 834 11.87 7.15 17.86
N GLU A 835 10.81 7.54 17.16
CA GLU A 835 10.88 8.13 15.82
C GLU A 835 11.51 9.51 15.83
N GLN A 836 11.10 10.38 16.76
CA GLN A 836 11.69 11.71 16.87
C GLN A 836 13.20 11.61 17.11
N LEU A 837 13.62 10.70 17.99
CA LEU A 837 15.02 10.47 18.30
C LEU A 837 15.80 10.04 17.05
N VAL A 838 15.34 8.96 16.39
CA VAL A 838 16.02 8.42 15.21
C VAL A 838 16.05 9.46 14.09
N ASP A 839 14.92 10.05 13.72
CA ASP A 839 14.85 11.00 12.61
C ASP A 839 15.69 12.26 12.91
N SER A 840 15.74 12.73 14.15
CA SER A 840 16.57 13.88 14.55
C SER A 840 18.07 13.60 14.47
N LEU A 841 18.53 12.36 14.69
CA LEU A 841 19.94 12.01 14.50
C LEU A 841 20.37 12.19 13.03
N PHE A 842 19.49 11.82 12.09
CA PHE A 842 19.77 11.96 10.65
C PHE A 842 19.63 13.41 10.17
N VAL A 843 18.69 14.19 10.73
CA VAL A 843 18.64 15.65 10.50
C VAL A 843 19.91 16.32 11.01
N ALA A 844 20.33 15.98 12.24
CA ALA A 844 21.53 16.54 12.87
C ALA A 844 22.81 16.17 12.13
N SER A 845 22.93 14.97 11.58
CA SER A 845 24.15 14.52 10.88
C SER A 845 24.13 14.83 9.38
N GLY A 846 22.96 15.08 8.79
CA GLY A 846 22.76 15.24 7.34
C GLY A 846 22.91 13.94 6.56
N ARG A 847 23.05 12.80 7.23
CA ARG A 847 23.29 11.51 6.59
C ARG A 847 22.02 11.00 5.90
N PRO A 848 22.13 10.25 4.78
CA PRO A 848 20.97 9.65 4.15
C PRO A 848 20.34 8.59 5.04
N PHE A 849 19.00 8.55 5.07
CA PHE A 849 18.23 7.55 5.81
C PHE A 849 18.23 6.22 5.05
N ASP A 850 19.24 5.37 5.30
CA ASP A 850 19.53 4.20 4.45
C ASP A 850 19.32 2.85 5.16
N ALA A 851 18.06 2.42 5.25
CA ALA A 851 17.64 1.18 5.92
C ALA A 851 17.44 -0.05 5.01
N GLY A 852 17.50 0.15 3.68
CA GLY A 852 17.08 -0.86 2.70
C GLY A 852 15.55 -1.09 2.68
N PRO A 853 15.04 -1.95 1.79
CA PRO A 853 13.61 -2.19 1.66
C PRO A 853 13.05 -3.04 2.82
N ILE A 854 11.86 -2.67 3.30
CA ILE A 854 11.06 -3.48 4.24
C ILE A 854 10.24 -4.48 3.42
N ASN A 855 10.95 -5.44 2.83
CA ASN A 855 10.43 -6.48 1.95
C ASN A 855 11.40 -7.67 1.91
N VAL A 856 10.90 -8.89 2.10
CA VAL A 856 11.71 -10.12 1.93
C VAL A 856 11.51 -10.80 0.57
N ASP A 857 10.44 -10.44 -0.14
CA ASP A 857 10.09 -10.91 -1.48
C ASP A 857 10.39 -9.80 -2.50
N ILE A 858 11.62 -9.27 -2.50
CA ILE A 858 12.05 -8.19 -3.41
C ILE A 858 11.96 -8.55 -4.90
N ASP A 859 11.78 -9.84 -5.22
CA ASP A 859 11.62 -10.35 -6.58
C ASP A 859 10.15 -10.43 -7.03
N GLY A 860 9.19 -10.18 -6.14
CA GLY A 860 7.77 -10.14 -6.45
C GLY A 860 7.19 -11.48 -6.89
N ALA A 861 7.85 -12.59 -6.54
CA ALA A 861 7.43 -13.93 -6.93
C ALA A 861 6.15 -14.40 -6.19
N ARG A 862 5.82 -13.79 -5.04
CA ARG A 862 4.63 -14.12 -4.25
C ARG A 862 3.49 -13.12 -4.53
N ASN A 863 2.27 -13.51 -4.17
CA ASN A 863 1.12 -12.61 -4.17
C ASN A 863 1.00 -11.87 -2.83
N TYR A 864 0.15 -10.84 -2.79
CA TYR A 864 -0.06 -9.97 -1.63
C TYR A 864 -0.64 -10.71 -0.40
N SER A 865 -1.33 -11.84 -0.59
CA SER A 865 -1.84 -12.64 0.53
C SER A 865 -0.72 -13.34 1.31
N ASN A 866 0.50 -13.34 0.78
CA ASN A 866 1.62 -14.11 1.30
C ASN A 866 2.84 -13.26 1.67
N SER A 867 3.04 -12.11 1.01
CA SER A 867 4.12 -11.18 1.34
C SER A 867 3.73 -9.75 1.04
N LEU A 868 4.06 -8.84 1.95
CA LEU A 868 3.93 -7.40 1.76
C LEU A 868 5.26 -6.76 1.37
N ASN A 869 5.16 -5.71 0.56
CA ASN A 869 6.24 -4.78 0.31
C ASN A 869 5.85 -3.43 0.91
N LEU A 870 6.61 -2.97 1.91
CA LEU A 870 6.39 -1.68 2.57
C LEU A 870 7.36 -0.59 2.07
N GLY A 871 8.05 -0.84 0.96
CA GLY A 871 8.95 0.12 0.33
C GLY A 871 10.28 0.30 1.07
N VAL A 872 10.96 1.40 0.78
CA VAL A 872 12.23 1.80 1.41
C VAL A 872 11.93 2.95 2.40
N PRO A 873 12.20 2.78 3.71
CA PRO A 873 11.98 3.82 4.70
C PRO A 873 12.84 5.06 4.44
N LYS A 874 12.21 6.23 4.57
CA LYS A 874 12.81 7.58 4.63
C LYS A 874 12.60 8.25 6.00
N ARG A 875 11.77 7.64 6.84
CA ARG A 875 11.41 8.05 8.20
C ARG A 875 11.25 6.83 9.09
N ALA A 876 11.50 7.00 10.38
CA ALA A 876 11.39 5.96 11.39
C ALA A 876 9.98 5.32 11.50
N TRP A 877 8.91 6.08 11.25
CA TRP A 877 7.54 5.54 11.31
C TRP A 877 7.24 4.46 10.25
N GLN A 878 8.00 4.44 9.15
CA GLN A 878 7.75 3.53 8.02
C GLN A 878 8.20 2.09 8.28
N PHE A 879 8.88 1.82 9.41
CA PHE A 879 9.29 0.47 9.76
C PHE A 879 8.12 -0.44 10.17
N ALA A 880 8.43 -1.72 10.22
CA ALA A 880 7.54 -2.79 10.66
C ALA A 880 8.35 -3.79 11.50
N SER A 881 7.66 -4.74 12.13
CA SER A 881 8.33 -5.83 12.84
C SER A 881 9.29 -6.61 11.93
N LEU A 882 10.52 -6.82 12.43
CA LEU A 882 11.52 -7.69 11.83
C LEU A 882 11.47 -9.12 12.41
N SER A 883 10.43 -9.50 13.15
CA SER A 883 10.37 -10.82 13.82
C SER A 883 10.41 -12.04 12.88
N ASN A 884 10.32 -11.82 11.56
CA ASN A 884 10.41 -12.87 10.54
C ASN A 884 11.81 -13.49 10.40
N GLU A 885 12.83 -12.91 11.03
CA GLU A 885 14.23 -13.35 10.93
C GLU A 885 14.55 -14.55 11.84
N ARG A 886 13.78 -14.75 12.91
CA ARG A 886 14.09 -15.72 13.97
C ARG A 886 14.20 -17.17 13.45
N ASP A 887 13.40 -17.52 12.44
CA ASP A 887 13.35 -18.89 11.91
C ASP A 887 14.16 -19.07 10.61
N ARG A 888 14.67 -17.97 10.02
CA ARG A 888 15.33 -17.94 8.69
C ARG A 888 16.38 -16.81 8.59
N PRO A 889 17.65 -17.04 8.99
CA PRO A 889 18.71 -16.02 8.93
C PRO A 889 18.98 -15.45 7.53
N SER A 890 18.78 -16.24 6.46
CA SER A 890 18.89 -15.79 5.06
C SER A 890 17.85 -14.75 4.66
N LEU A 891 16.77 -14.59 5.43
CA LEU A 891 15.74 -13.57 5.23
C LEU A 891 15.89 -12.38 6.18
N SER A 892 17.01 -12.30 6.90
CA SER A 892 17.30 -11.12 7.72
C SER A 892 17.36 -9.83 6.89
N LEU A 893 16.99 -8.72 7.51
CA LEU A 893 17.13 -7.34 7.02
C LEU A 893 18.20 -6.60 7.87
N PRO A 894 19.50 -6.94 7.74
CA PRO A 894 20.55 -6.36 8.58
C PRO A 894 20.61 -4.82 8.58
N PHE A 895 20.25 -4.17 7.48
CA PHE A 895 20.24 -2.70 7.36
C PHE A 895 19.11 -2.04 8.15
N ALA A 896 17.98 -2.73 8.34
CA ALA A 896 16.86 -2.23 9.13
C ALA A 896 17.05 -2.48 10.64
N GLN A 897 17.83 -3.48 11.02
CA GLN A 897 18.00 -3.92 12.40
C GLN A 897 18.50 -2.82 13.37
N PRO A 898 19.53 -1.99 13.03
CA PRO A 898 19.96 -0.91 13.91
C PRO A 898 18.84 0.08 14.26
N PHE A 899 17.96 0.38 13.29
CA PHE A 899 16.84 1.28 13.47
C PHE A 899 15.80 0.70 14.41
N THR A 900 15.34 -0.53 14.16
CA THR A 900 14.32 -1.14 15.01
C THR A 900 14.83 -1.41 16.42
N SER A 901 16.10 -1.79 16.57
CA SER A 901 16.71 -1.97 17.89
C SER A 901 16.78 -0.67 18.68
N ALA A 902 17.15 0.44 18.03
CA ALA A 902 17.15 1.74 18.67
C ALA A 902 15.73 2.17 19.07
N MET A 903 14.78 2.08 18.15
CA MET A 903 13.40 2.46 18.42
C MET A 903 12.78 1.64 19.56
N GLN A 904 13.03 0.32 19.61
CA GLN A 904 12.54 -0.55 20.67
C GLN A 904 13.05 -0.17 22.07
N ALA A 905 14.28 0.32 22.19
CA ALA A 905 14.80 0.81 23.47
C ALA A 905 14.01 2.02 24.01
N PHE A 906 13.36 2.77 23.10
CA PHE A 906 12.54 3.94 23.39
C PHE A 906 11.03 3.66 23.21
N GLY A 907 10.60 2.44 23.52
CA GLY A 907 9.18 2.08 23.66
C GLY A 907 8.44 1.80 22.34
N TRP A 908 9.11 1.84 21.18
CA TRP A 908 8.48 1.48 19.90
C TRP A 908 8.21 -0.02 19.79
N THR A 909 7.08 -0.36 19.18
CA THR A 909 6.72 -1.74 18.87
C THR A 909 6.42 -1.90 17.38
N GLY A 910 6.97 -2.96 16.78
CA GLY A 910 6.77 -3.27 15.37
C GLY A 910 5.48 -4.05 15.07
N SER A 911 4.82 -4.55 16.11
CA SER A 911 3.58 -5.35 16.03
C SER A 911 2.55 -4.80 17.01
N ARG A 912 1.33 -4.52 16.55
CA ARG A 912 0.28 -3.80 17.31
C ARG A 912 -1.06 -4.52 17.24
N GLN A 913 -1.22 -5.56 18.04
CA GLN A 913 -2.46 -6.35 18.02
C GLN A 913 -3.68 -5.60 18.57
N ASN A 914 -3.45 -4.63 19.45
CA ASN A 914 -4.45 -3.77 20.08
C ASN A 914 -4.01 -2.30 19.98
N PRO A 915 -4.93 -1.35 20.15
CA PRO A 915 -4.59 0.07 20.28
C PRO A 915 -3.54 0.31 21.37
N ILE A 916 -2.63 1.23 21.10
CA ILE A 916 -1.67 1.75 22.07
C ILE A 916 -1.94 3.26 22.18
N ASN A 917 -2.25 3.74 23.38
CA ASN A 917 -2.49 5.18 23.61
C ASN A 917 -1.31 5.84 24.34
N GLN A 918 -0.51 5.06 25.05
CA GLN A 918 0.72 5.47 25.72
C GLN A 918 1.78 4.39 25.51
N ARG A 919 2.97 4.80 25.06
CA ARG A 919 4.16 3.93 25.00
C ARG A 919 4.90 3.98 26.32
N GLU A 920 5.67 2.92 26.59
CA GLU A 920 6.63 2.92 27.69
C GLU A 920 7.70 4.00 27.44
N SER A 921 7.76 4.97 28.33
CA SER A 921 8.71 6.09 28.30
C SER A 921 9.45 6.24 29.63
N SER A 922 9.26 5.32 30.58
CA SER A 922 10.05 5.30 31.80
C SER A 922 11.52 5.01 31.46
N PRO A 923 12.45 5.72 32.11
CA PRO A 923 13.88 5.44 31.98
C PRO A 923 14.18 3.98 32.27
N ASN A 924 14.94 3.34 31.39
CA ASN A 924 15.36 1.95 31.53
C ASN A 924 16.84 1.79 31.14
N ILE A 925 17.45 0.64 31.46
CA ILE A 925 18.88 0.40 31.20
C ILE A 925 19.23 0.32 29.71
N MET A 926 18.27 -0.01 28.85
CA MET A 926 18.51 -0.14 27.41
C MET A 926 18.64 1.22 26.72
N GLN A 927 17.91 2.25 27.19
CA GLN A 927 17.99 3.60 26.62
C GLN A 927 19.42 4.18 26.65
N PRO A 928 20.11 4.32 27.80
CA PRO A 928 21.48 4.82 27.84
C PRO A 928 22.48 3.84 27.20
N ALA A 929 22.24 2.53 27.23
CA ALA A 929 23.10 1.58 26.53
C ALA A 929 23.04 1.76 24.99
N MET A 930 21.82 2.00 24.47
CA MET A 930 21.57 2.26 23.06
C MET A 930 22.13 3.61 22.62
N MET A 931 22.00 4.65 23.44
CA MET A 931 22.63 5.94 23.16
C MET A 931 24.15 5.81 23.16
N ASN A 932 24.75 5.31 24.24
CA ASN A 932 26.21 5.30 24.33
C ASN A 932 26.91 4.43 23.27
N ASN A 933 26.37 3.24 22.96
CA ASN A 933 27.05 2.23 22.15
C ASN A 933 26.24 1.69 20.96
N GLY A 934 25.05 2.24 20.71
CA GLY A 934 24.22 1.82 19.58
C GLY A 934 24.84 2.19 18.24
N LEU A 935 24.68 1.30 17.25
CA LEU A 935 25.24 1.50 15.90
C LEU A 935 24.73 2.79 15.26
N LEU A 936 23.45 3.13 15.45
CA LEU A 936 22.88 4.36 14.89
C LEU A 936 23.51 5.62 15.48
N LEU A 937 23.70 5.70 16.81
CA LEU A 937 24.33 6.88 17.39
C LEU A 937 25.78 6.98 16.94
N ARG A 938 26.54 5.89 17.08
CA ARG A 938 27.95 5.85 16.68
C ARG A 938 28.14 6.30 15.23
N ASP A 939 27.32 5.80 14.31
CA ASP A 939 27.46 6.14 12.90
C ASP A 939 27.01 7.59 12.62
N ASN A 940 26.03 8.15 13.34
CA ASN A 940 25.62 9.56 13.19
C ASN A 940 26.56 10.55 13.87
N ALA A 941 27.30 10.13 14.90
CA ALA A 941 28.37 10.94 15.52
C ALA A 941 29.69 10.88 14.73
N ARG A 942 29.88 9.84 13.91
CA ARG A 942 31.08 9.64 13.11
C ARG A 942 31.21 10.69 12.01
N LEU A 943 32.40 11.27 11.88
CA LEU A 943 32.75 12.17 10.79
C LEU A 943 33.21 11.33 9.61
N ASP A 944 32.26 10.86 8.80
CA ASP A 944 32.49 10.16 7.53
C ASP A 944 32.31 11.08 6.31
N MET A 945 32.42 10.54 5.10
CA MET A 945 32.35 11.30 3.84
C MET A 945 30.97 11.88 3.49
N VAL A 946 29.93 11.49 4.24
CA VAL A 946 28.54 11.94 4.01
C VAL A 946 27.95 12.65 5.24
N SER A 947 28.73 12.78 6.30
CA SER A 947 28.39 13.52 7.50
C SER A 947 28.66 14.99 7.26
N GLU A 948 27.63 15.81 7.45
CA GLU A 948 27.75 17.27 7.39
C GLU A 948 28.61 17.82 8.56
N PHE A 949 28.84 17.05 9.63
CA PHE A 949 29.84 17.43 10.65
C PHE A 949 31.27 17.38 10.10
N THR A 950 31.54 16.51 9.13
CA THR A 950 32.81 16.50 8.40
C THR A 950 32.95 17.78 7.58
N GLU A 951 31.88 18.20 6.89
CA GLU A 951 31.92 19.43 6.11
C GLU A 951 32.02 20.68 6.99
N LEU A 952 31.31 20.75 8.12
CA LEU A 952 31.50 21.80 9.12
C LEU A 952 32.95 21.86 9.62
N ALA A 953 33.52 20.71 9.99
CA ALA A 953 34.92 20.64 10.40
C ALA A 953 35.85 21.11 9.30
N ARG A 954 35.60 20.78 8.03
CA ARG A 954 36.44 21.21 6.90
C ARG A 954 36.36 22.71 6.62
N GLN A 955 35.17 23.28 6.70
CA GLN A 955 34.89 24.66 6.33
C GLN A 955 35.14 25.64 7.48
N ALA A 956 35.20 25.17 8.74
CA ALA A 956 35.40 26.03 9.89
C ALA A 956 36.69 26.86 9.80
N SER A 957 36.55 28.17 9.96
CA SER A 957 37.66 29.13 10.04
C SER A 957 38.19 29.33 11.46
N SER A 958 37.42 28.89 12.47
CA SER A 958 37.81 28.95 13.89
C SER A 958 37.15 27.83 14.69
N VAL A 959 37.79 27.45 15.80
CA VAL A 959 37.25 26.47 16.76
C VAL A 959 35.94 26.95 17.37
N ASP A 960 35.83 28.25 17.71
CA ASP A 960 34.60 28.80 18.29
C ASP A 960 33.41 28.74 17.33
N GLY A 961 33.64 29.05 16.04
CA GLY A 961 32.63 28.91 15.00
C GLY A 961 32.15 27.47 14.89
N LEU A 962 33.08 26.52 14.78
CA LEU A 962 32.76 25.08 14.73
C LEU A 962 31.94 24.61 15.93
N ILE A 963 32.31 25.03 17.15
CA ILE A 963 31.57 24.68 18.37
C ILE A 963 30.16 25.27 18.29
N SER A 964 30.03 26.55 17.93
CA SER A 964 28.73 27.23 17.83
C SER A 964 27.81 26.56 16.81
N ASP A 965 28.32 26.25 15.62
CA ASP A 965 27.55 25.62 14.54
C ASP A 965 27.12 24.20 14.92
N THR A 966 27.99 23.44 15.58
CA THR A 966 27.66 22.09 16.07
C THR A 966 26.58 22.13 17.16
N TYR A 967 26.65 23.11 18.06
CA TYR A 967 25.65 23.35 19.10
C TYR A 967 24.29 23.73 18.50
N HIS A 968 24.26 24.65 17.53
CA HIS A 968 23.03 25.00 16.82
C HIS A 968 22.42 23.79 16.13
N ARG A 969 23.24 22.98 15.47
CA ARG A 969 22.78 21.84 14.70
C ARG A 969 22.20 20.69 15.54
N ILE A 970 22.71 20.48 16.75
CA ILE A 970 22.25 19.38 17.63
C ILE A 970 21.22 19.86 18.66
N LEU A 971 21.47 21.02 19.28
CA LEU A 971 20.71 21.53 20.43
C LEU A 971 19.93 22.82 20.12
N THR A 972 20.06 23.40 18.92
CA THR A 972 19.29 24.59 18.49
C THR A 972 19.66 25.88 19.22
N ARG A 973 20.65 25.86 20.12
CA ARG A 973 21.09 27.02 20.91
C ARG A 973 22.60 27.21 20.85
N ALA A 974 23.08 28.39 21.23
CA ALA A 974 24.49 28.65 21.41
C ALA A 974 25.05 27.93 22.67
N PRO A 975 26.37 27.60 22.69
CA PRO A 975 27.03 27.08 23.87
C PRO A 975 27.14 28.15 24.98
N MET A 976 26.98 27.73 26.22
CA MET A 976 27.33 28.54 27.39
C MET A 976 28.84 28.78 27.46
N ALA A 977 29.27 29.79 28.22
CA ALA A 977 30.69 30.16 28.30
C ALA A 977 31.59 28.99 28.76
N TYR A 978 31.15 28.21 29.76
CA TYR A 978 31.92 27.06 30.24
C TYR A 978 31.92 25.89 29.25
N GLU A 979 30.79 25.65 28.55
CA GLU A 979 30.69 24.62 27.50
C GLU A 979 31.63 24.95 26.33
N ARG A 980 31.63 26.22 25.91
CA ARG A 980 32.53 26.72 24.87
C ARG A 980 33.98 26.55 25.27
N GLN A 981 34.34 26.88 26.51
CA GLN A 981 35.70 26.72 27.01
C GLN A 981 36.12 25.25 27.02
N LEU A 982 35.26 24.35 27.52
CA LEU A 982 35.52 22.92 27.55
C LEU A 982 35.83 22.34 26.16
N PHE A 983 34.99 22.64 25.17
CA PHE A 983 35.20 22.11 23.82
C PHE A 983 36.29 22.84 23.04
N ARG A 984 36.59 24.09 23.41
CA ARG A 984 37.79 24.77 22.89
C ARG A 984 39.05 24.03 23.34
N GLU A 985 39.16 23.69 24.62
CA GLU A 985 40.30 22.92 25.14
C GLU A 985 40.44 21.56 24.44
N LEU A 986 39.31 20.91 24.10
CA LEU A 986 39.30 19.64 23.39
C LEU A 986 39.75 19.76 21.92
N LEU A 987 39.31 20.79 21.20
CA LEU A 987 39.42 20.87 19.74
C LEU A 987 40.53 21.80 19.22
N MET A 988 41.11 22.65 20.08
CA MET A 988 42.11 23.64 19.66
C MET A 988 43.41 23.01 19.18
N ASP A 989 43.91 22.00 19.89
CA ASP A 989 45.15 21.32 19.52
C ASP A 989 44.96 20.57 18.19
N GLY A 990 45.83 20.84 17.21
CA GLY A 990 45.76 20.28 15.85
C GLY A 990 44.66 20.86 14.94
N PHE A 991 43.92 21.91 15.35
CA PHE A 991 42.85 22.47 14.51
C PHE A 991 43.35 22.99 13.16
N THR A 992 44.49 23.67 13.11
CA THR A 992 45.01 24.27 11.87
C THR A 992 45.50 23.19 10.89
N GLU A 993 46.07 22.11 11.43
CA GLU A 993 46.64 20.98 10.71
C GLU A 993 45.63 19.85 10.44
N ARG A 994 44.38 20.00 10.90
CA ARG A 994 43.36 18.95 10.85
C ARG A 994 43.03 18.46 9.44
N LEU A 995 43.24 19.27 8.41
CA LEU A 995 42.87 18.95 7.04
C LEU A 995 43.92 18.06 6.40
N VAL A 996 43.47 16.94 5.82
CA VAL A 996 44.33 16.01 5.08
C VAL A 996 44.05 16.16 3.59
N GLU A 997 45.10 16.47 2.83
CA GLU A 997 45.05 16.46 1.37
C GLU A 997 44.93 15.02 0.85
N LEU A 998 43.96 14.79 -0.02
CA LEU A 998 43.78 13.53 -0.72
C LEU A 998 43.72 13.81 -2.21
N SER A 999 44.21 12.89 -3.02
CA SER A 999 43.89 12.91 -4.44
C SER A 999 42.39 12.64 -4.65
N ASP A 1000 41.82 13.18 -5.72
CA ASP A 1000 40.42 12.95 -6.08
C ASP A 1000 40.12 11.44 -6.20
N GLU A 1001 41.04 10.67 -6.77
CA GLU A 1001 40.93 9.21 -6.88
C GLU A 1001 40.90 8.50 -5.51
N GLU A 1002 41.70 8.95 -4.54
CA GLU A 1002 41.73 8.35 -3.19
C GLU A 1002 40.48 8.69 -2.39
N ALA A 1003 40.06 9.96 -2.41
CA ALA A 1003 38.82 10.41 -1.78
C ALA A 1003 37.61 9.66 -2.36
N GLU A 1004 37.61 9.43 -3.67
CA GLU A 1004 36.55 8.71 -4.37
C GLU A 1004 36.56 7.21 -4.04
N ARG A 1005 37.73 6.55 -4.08
CA ARG A 1005 37.87 5.13 -3.72
C ARG A 1005 37.36 4.86 -2.30
N ILE A 1006 37.70 5.73 -1.35
CA ILE A 1006 37.32 5.55 0.06
C ILE A 1006 35.80 5.72 0.24
N ARG A 1007 35.21 6.75 -0.39
CA ARG A 1007 33.75 7.00 -0.36
C ARG A 1007 32.93 5.78 -0.79
N TRP A 1008 33.41 4.99 -1.75
CA TRP A 1008 32.64 3.88 -2.34
C TRP A 1008 33.09 2.47 -1.92
N SER A 1009 34.18 2.34 -1.15
CA SER A 1009 34.78 1.06 -0.76
C SER A 1009 33.90 0.10 0.08
N ARG A 1010 32.67 0.49 0.46
CA ARG A 1010 31.75 -0.32 1.29
C ARG A 1010 30.35 -0.57 0.76
N ARG A 1011 29.96 -0.18 -0.47
CA ARG A 1011 28.60 -0.51 -0.94
C ARG A 1011 28.46 -2.01 -1.23
N LEU A 1012 27.79 -2.70 -0.30
CA LEU A 1012 27.54 -4.14 -0.36
C LEU A 1012 26.35 -4.45 -1.27
N PRO A 1013 26.34 -5.60 -1.95
CA PRO A 1013 25.22 -6.00 -2.78
C PRO A 1013 24.02 -6.40 -1.91
N ARG A 1014 23.00 -5.53 -1.85
CA ARG A 1014 21.86 -5.68 -0.92
C ARG A 1014 20.75 -6.60 -1.41
N ASN A 1015 20.65 -6.77 -2.74
CA ASN A 1015 19.46 -7.32 -3.40
C ASN A 1015 19.70 -8.71 -4.03
N MET A 1016 20.75 -9.42 -3.62
CA MET A 1016 21.10 -10.76 -4.15
C MET A 1016 20.26 -11.89 -3.55
N VAL A 1017 19.71 -11.68 -2.36
CA VAL A 1017 18.94 -12.68 -1.60
C VAL A 1017 17.50 -12.19 -1.45
N SER A 1018 16.56 -13.05 -1.81
CA SER A 1018 15.12 -12.84 -1.75
C SER A 1018 14.41 -14.12 -1.30
N TRP A 1019 13.09 -14.10 -1.22
CA TRP A 1019 12.30 -15.27 -0.90
C TRP A 1019 12.58 -16.44 -1.85
N SER A 1020 12.72 -16.22 -3.16
CA SER A 1020 12.87 -17.31 -4.13
C SER A 1020 14.21 -18.06 -4.08
N ASN A 1021 15.21 -17.58 -3.33
CA ASN A 1021 16.55 -18.21 -3.28
C ASN A 1021 17.15 -18.30 -1.87
N HIS A 1022 16.36 -18.08 -0.82
CA HIS A 1022 16.88 -18.05 0.55
C HIS A 1022 17.36 -19.40 1.10
N LEU A 1023 17.14 -20.51 0.38
CA LEU A 1023 17.69 -21.83 0.71
C LEU A 1023 19.00 -22.15 -0.05
N ASP A 1024 19.50 -21.26 -0.89
CA ASP A 1024 20.84 -21.39 -1.48
C ASP A 1024 21.90 -21.28 -0.36
N PRO A 1025 22.93 -22.16 -0.33
CA PRO A 1025 24.01 -22.09 0.66
C PRO A 1025 24.66 -20.70 0.78
N ARG A 1026 24.82 -19.97 -0.34
CA ARG A 1026 25.44 -18.64 -0.37
C ARG A 1026 24.56 -17.56 0.28
N ALA A 1027 23.25 -17.77 0.39
CA ALA A 1027 22.33 -16.76 0.90
C ALA A 1027 22.63 -16.38 2.36
N ASN A 1028 22.94 -17.37 3.21
CA ASN A 1028 23.31 -17.13 4.62
C ASN A 1028 24.63 -16.37 4.73
N GLU A 1029 25.64 -16.76 3.95
CA GLU A 1029 26.95 -16.10 3.93
C GLU A 1029 26.83 -14.62 3.57
N ILE A 1030 26.03 -14.28 2.54
CA ILE A 1030 25.77 -12.89 2.16
C ILE A 1030 25.16 -12.12 3.33
N LYS A 1031 24.13 -12.66 4.01
CA LYS A 1031 23.52 -11.96 5.16
C LYS A 1031 24.49 -11.79 6.33
N LEU A 1032 25.40 -12.73 6.55
CA LEU A 1032 26.48 -12.61 7.54
C LEU A 1032 27.47 -11.50 7.16
N GLU A 1033 27.93 -11.48 5.91
CA GLU A 1033 28.82 -10.43 5.38
C GLU A 1033 28.19 -9.04 5.51
N LEU A 1034 26.90 -8.91 5.18
CA LEU A 1034 26.13 -7.67 5.34
C LEU A 1034 26.09 -7.24 6.81
N ARG A 1035 25.77 -8.16 7.73
CA ARG A 1035 25.72 -7.88 9.17
C ARG A 1035 27.07 -7.43 9.72
N GLN A 1036 28.15 -8.14 9.37
CA GLN A 1036 29.50 -7.79 9.81
C GLN A 1036 29.93 -6.41 9.30
N ALA A 1037 29.58 -6.07 8.06
CA ALA A 1037 29.88 -4.76 7.51
C ALA A 1037 29.10 -3.63 8.22
N ILE A 1038 27.84 -3.85 8.57
CA ILE A 1038 27.04 -2.89 9.35
C ILE A 1038 27.60 -2.73 10.77
N GLN A 1039 28.02 -3.82 11.40
CA GLN A 1039 28.66 -3.77 12.72
C GLN A 1039 29.96 -2.95 12.70
N ARG A 1040 30.75 -3.04 11.61
CA ARG A 1040 31.94 -2.20 11.39
C ARG A 1040 31.64 -0.71 11.17
N GLY A 1041 30.38 -0.32 10.99
CA GLY A 1041 29.94 1.07 10.93
C GLY A 1041 30.29 1.83 9.67
N ALA A 1042 30.27 3.16 9.75
CA ALA A 1042 30.75 4.01 8.67
C ALA A 1042 32.29 4.06 8.60
N ILE A 1043 32.83 4.26 7.40
CA ILE A 1043 34.25 4.52 7.21
C ILE A 1043 34.49 5.97 7.58
N ALA A 1044 35.37 6.20 8.54
CA ALA A 1044 35.69 7.54 8.97
C ALA A 1044 36.37 8.34 7.85
N SER A 1045 36.16 9.65 7.85
CA SER A 1045 36.63 10.54 6.80
C SER A 1045 38.16 10.58 6.78
N PRO A 1046 38.79 10.30 5.63
CA PRO A 1046 40.21 10.50 5.44
C PRO A 1046 40.61 11.96 5.24
N HIS A 1047 39.66 12.90 5.09
CA HIS A 1047 39.93 14.33 4.91
C HIS A 1047 40.35 15.05 6.20
N LEU A 1048 40.30 14.34 7.33
CA LEU A 1048 40.60 14.89 8.64
C LEU A 1048 41.67 14.03 9.30
N ASP A 1049 42.60 14.68 10.01
CA ASP A 1049 43.55 14.01 10.88
C ASP A 1049 42.80 13.09 11.85
N SER A 1050 43.28 11.86 12.03
CA SER A 1050 42.54 10.85 12.77
C SER A 1050 42.36 11.19 14.24
N GLU A 1051 43.39 11.74 14.89
CA GLU A 1051 43.31 12.06 16.31
C GLU A 1051 42.41 13.28 16.54
N TRP A 1052 42.54 14.31 15.70
CA TRP A 1052 41.66 15.48 15.77
C TRP A 1052 40.20 15.12 15.46
N ARG A 1053 39.97 14.31 14.42
CA ARG A 1053 38.63 13.83 14.05
C ARG A 1053 37.96 13.09 15.20
N GLU A 1054 38.68 12.20 15.88
CA GLU A 1054 38.12 11.44 17.02
C GLU A 1054 37.69 12.35 18.17
N ARG A 1055 38.45 13.41 18.47
CA ARG A 1055 38.03 14.43 19.46
C ARG A 1055 36.76 15.19 19.02
N MET A 1056 36.62 15.46 17.73
CA MET A 1056 35.39 16.05 17.17
C MET A 1056 34.20 15.08 17.22
N GLU A 1057 34.42 13.79 16.95
CA GLU A 1057 33.41 12.73 17.11
C GLU A 1057 32.95 12.61 18.57
N ASP A 1058 33.88 12.69 19.54
CA ASP A 1058 33.56 12.71 20.97
C ASP A 1058 32.71 13.92 21.35
N PHE A 1059 33.02 15.10 20.83
CA PHE A 1059 32.20 16.31 21.04
C PHE A 1059 30.76 16.10 20.55
N VAL A 1060 30.58 15.64 19.31
CA VAL A 1060 29.24 15.34 18.74
C VAL A 1060 28.52 14.28 19.57
N TRP A 1061 29.22 13.22 19.96
CA TRP A 1061 28.69 12.14 20.78
C TRP A 1061 28.21 12.64 22.15
N VAL A 1062 28.96 13.54 22.80
CA VAL A 1062 28.56 14.14 24.09
C VAL A 1062 27.26 14.94 23.95
N LEU A 1063 27.11 15.72 22.88
CA LEU A 1063 25.89 16.49 22.65
C LEU A 1063 24.67 15.60 22.40
N PHE A 1064 24.80 14.53 21.61
CA PHE A 1064 23.72 13.57 21.42
C PHE A 1064 23.33 12.81 22.69
N ASN A 1065 24.29 12.54 23.59
CA ASN A 1065 24.02 11.88 24.87
C ASN A 1065 23.53 12.85 25.96
N SER A 1066 23.44 14.14 25.67
CA SER A 1066 22.96 15.11 26.65
C SER A 1066 21.46 14.93 26.95
N PRO A 1067 21.03 15.15 28.21
CA PRO A 1067 19.59 15.23 28.53
C PRO A 1067 18.86 16.34 27.78
N GLU A 1068 19.56 17.29 27.18
CA GLU A 1068 18.94 18.34 26.38
C GLU A 1068 18.58 17.85 24.97
N PHE A 1069 19.37 16.93 24.42
CA PHE A 1069 19.03 16.29 23.16
C PHE A 1069 17.76 15.44 23.31
N LEU A 1070 17.71 14.58 24.35
CA LEU A 1070 16.68 13.56 24.54
C LEU A 1070 15.31 14.06 25.02
N TYR A 1071 15.25 15.22 25.68
CA TYR A 1071 14.03 15.71 26.31
C TYR A 1071 13.49 16.95 25.61
N ILE A 1072 12.19 16.93 25.35
CA ILE A 1072 11.39 18.08 24.94
C ILE A 1072 11.09 18.88 26.21
N ARG A 1073 11.70 20.07 26.31
CA ARG A 1073 11.65 20.96 27.48
C ARG A 1073 10.84 22.19 27.21
#